data_AF-A0A6A4HVL8-F1
#
_entry.id   AF-A0A6A4HVL8-F1
#
_cell.length_a   1.000
_cell.length_b   1.000
_cell.length_c   1.000
_cell.angle_alpha   90.00
_cell.angle_beta   90.00
_cell.angle_gamma   90.00
#
_symmetry.space_group_name_H-M   'P 1'
#
loop_
_entity.id
_entity.type
_entity.pdbx_description
1 polymer ?
#
loop_
_entity_poly.entity_id
_entity_poly.type
_entity_poly.pdbx_seq_one_letter_code
_entity_poly.pdbx_strand_id
1 'polypeptide(L)'
;MRFSNHVTETHRVQMRTFERHRSSDSFYNTRIRIHLQQIQVVWTLHLAYSYSSHHMIFQRSFWLARLYNAIFPPSHVLGTRATADFLQIPEFPKAVKIIQQWVRDAVYQRIFNPPNTFLSDLTRLGTLAMVFDRPYALSQSLLRRGRYAFLACPPIFVRPGSDQVVFEIIGLLEADVDSNPNYLVAGILSLKHIMLHPVPIEINLLCNLLEKICRSLVLAIACQRDDKIHNVTLPRSWLMRPISVEAERRRQVSMLGTLVSGPIRNLLDQIYSRQFADHLLYENTTIAKVPRRVGTIFISRICRAICLLGYNVGDSDLRSKIYEDITYLRKTEPNVVFPATYRSYIEARSWDDLAFAVRNSTKNSAMDEMVNIVHKNRYNSSRPHPRVVRLVVYDKIEDLPKLLTGSIPPVVPSPNAPPSRAIPRILRALSGHAQPLPPSLSYVVPNTVGAETGTAVTTVVEADPGTANDADMEPEEEQIEDVAPQAIPFSIIGPLLDQPDIPEPTEDEHRNATIIQLAYRKYWSHKGNRQTQVAVSRDKWFYDCLKMDSIKPGRYRKMMLGPLPHILVGLELIYMGTQESKSNTKKRTRLPLKSEELDLLDKQLTQTNSAIKKVTKWKKILEPPSLDLHRGQDCLQLRSVVREIQEFIENELPQLPVKLTPDTKAEFDMGFRGIAQESASPKAVPTKPPKPELNTEDVNDFF
;
A
#
# COMPACT_ATOMS: atom_id res chain seq x y z
N MET A 1 17.39 12.44 0.25
CA MET A 1 18.43 11.90 -0.65
C MET A 1 18.97 10.55 -0.20
N ARG A 2 19.79 10.40 0.87
CA ARG A 2 20.47 9.12 1.21
C ARG A 2 19.60 7.83 1.14
N PHE A 3 18.35 7.87 1.61
CA PHE A 3 17.41 6.72 1.50
C PHE A 3 17.09 6.28 0.05
N SER A 4 17.05 7.19 -0.92
CA SER A 4 16.65 6.88 -2.31
C SER A 4 17.70 6.05 -3.05
N ASN A 5 18.99 6.33 -2.82
CA ASN A 5 20.10 5.55 -3.37
C ASN A 5 20.15 4.13 -2.78
N HIS A 6 19.69 3.94 -1.54
CA HIS A 6 19.70 2.64 -0.89
C HIS A 6 18.66 1.68 -1.49
N VAL A 7 17.47 2.18 -1.85
CA VAL A 7 16.41 1.39 -2.52
C VAL A 7 16.88 0.86 -3.88
N THR A 8 17.55 1.68 -4.68
CA THR A 8 18.11 1.25 -5.98
C THR A 8 19.20 0.19 -5.81
N GLU A 9 20.03 0.30 -4.77
CA GLU A 9 21.09 -0.67 -4.51
C GLU A 9 20.54 -2.01 -3.98
N THR A 10 19.55 -2.01 -3.08
CA THR A 10 18.88 -3.25 -2.64
C THR A 10 18.26 -4.01 -3.82
N HIS A 11 17.62 -3.29 -4.76
CA HIS A 11 16.99 -3.93 -5.92
C HIS A 11 18.02 -4.45 -6.94
N ARG A 12 19.20 -3.80 -7.06
CA ARG A 12 20.36 -4.29 -7.84
C ARG A 12 20.97 -5.56 -7.24
N VAL A 13 21.13 -5.62 -5.91
CA VAL A 13 21.62 -6.82 -5.21
C VAL A 13 20.65 -7.98 -5.45
N GLN A 14 19.35 -7.80 -5.19
CA GLN A 14 18.34 -8.83 -5.42
C GLN A 14 18.33 -9.37 -6.87
N MET A 15 18.47 -8.50 -7.87
CA MET A 15 18.59 -8.93 -9.28
C MET A 15 19.86 -9.76 -9.55
N ARG A 16 20.99 -9.47 -8.89
CA ARG A 16 22.26 -10.19 -9.09
C ARG A 16 22.32 -11.53 -8.35
N THR A 17 21.71 -11.67 -7.18
CA THR A 17 21.65 -12.98 -6.49
C THR A 17 20.70 -13.96 -7.19
N PHE A 18 19.71 -13.44 -7.92
CA PHE A 18 18.68 -14.19 -8.64
C PHE A 18 19.24 -15.06 -9.76
N GLU A 19 20.27 -14.61 -10.49
CA GLU A 19 20.91 -15.36 -11.58
C GLU A 19 21.71 -16.60 -11.09
N ARG A 20 21.92 -16.75 -9.77
CA ARG A 20 22.66 -17.88 -9.18
C ARG A 20 21.80 -18.82 -8.32
N HIS A 21 20.59 -18.42 -7.93
CA HIS A 21 19.71 -19.24 -7.08
C HIS A 21 18.40 -19.54 -7.80
N ARG A 22 18.22 -20.82 -8.18
CA ARG A 22 17.01 -21.35 -8.81
C ARG A 22 15.81 -21.03 -7.91
N SER A 23 14.85 -20.25 -8.41
CA SER A 23 13.75 -19.70 -7.60
C SER A 23 12.90 -20.82 -7.00
N SER A 24 13.02 -21.04 -5.69
CA SER A 24 12.29 -22.05 -4.93
C SER A 24 11.20 -21.43 -4.07
N ASP A 25 10.14 -22.19 -3.76
CA ASP A 25 9.04 -21.71 -2.92
C ASP A 25 9.53 -21.29 -1.52
N SER A 26 10.57 -21.96 -1.00
CA SER A 26 11.26 -21.57 0.23
C SER A 26 11.84 -20.14 0.16
N PHE A 27 12.49 -19.74 -0.94
CA PHE A 27 12.99 -18.37 -1.09
C PHE A 27 11.86 -17.34 -1.15
N TYR A 28 10.76 -17.66 -1.83
CA TYR A 28 9.60 -16.79 -1.93
C TYR A 28 8.90 -16.60 -0.58
N ASN A 29 8.65 -17.68 0.16
CA ASN A 29 8.06 -17.63 1.50
C ASN A 29 8.99 -16.98 2.52
N THR A 30 10.32 -17.19 2.43
CA THR A 30 11.32 -16.44 3.22
C THR A 30 11.24 -14.93 2.96
N ARG A 31 11.04 -14.48 1.71
CA ARG A 31 10.84 -13.05 1.42
C ARG A 31 9.59 -12.49 2.12
N ILE A 32 8.48 -13.21 2.08
CA ILE A 32 7.25 -12.81 2.79
C ILE A 32 7.50 -12.77 4.30
N ARG A 33 8.12 -13.81 4.87
CA ARG A 33 8.48 -13.93 6.29
C ARG A 33 9.28 -12.72 6.78
N ILE A 34 10.30 -12.27 6.04
CA ILE A 34 11.09 -11.08 6.38
C ILE A 34 10.20 -9.83 6.46
N HIS A 35 9.26 -9.63 5.55
CA HIS A 35 8.34 -8.49 5.61
C HIS A 35 7.36 -8.56 6.80
N LEU A 36 6.90 -9.75 7.16
CA LEU A 36 6.05 -9.96 8.35
C LEU A 36 6.82 -9.69 9.65
N GLN A 37 8.09 -10.13 9.74
CA GLN A 37 9.00 -9.80 10.85
C GLN A 37 9.21 -8.28 10.97
N GLN A 38 9.50 -7.58 9.88
CA GLN A 38 9.67 -6.12 9.89
C GLN A 38 8.41 -5.38 10.35
N ILE A 39 7.22 -5.83 9.94
CA ILE A 39 5.94 -5.28 10.41
C ILE A 39 5.77 -5.47 11.92
N GLN A 40 6.12 -6.65 12.47
CA GLN A 40 6.08 -6.88 13.91
C GLN A 40 7.08 -6.00 14.69
N VAL A 41 8.31 -5.85 14.20
CA VAL A 41 9.32 -4.97 14.83
C VAL A 41 8.83 -3.52 14.87
N VAL A 42 8.31 -3.02 13.76
CA VAL A 42 7.75 -1.65 13.66
C VAL A 42 6.55 -1.46 14.59
N TRP A 43 5.67 -2.47 14.70
CA TRP A 43 4.57 -2.44 15.65
C TRP A 43 5.03 -2.37 17.11
N THR A 44 6.01 -3.20 17.51
CA THR A 44 6.58 -3.15 18.87
C THR A 44 7.23 -1.79 19.15
N LEU A 45 7.95 -1.21 18.19
CA LEU A 45 8.51 0.14 18.32
C LEU A 45 7.41 1.23 18.41
N HIS A 46 6.29 1.07 17.70
CA HIS A 46 5.12 1.96 17.79
C HIS A 46 4.39 1.90 19.14
N LEU A 47 4.56 0.81 19.89
CA LEU A 47 4.04 0.68 21.26
C LEU A 47 5.04 1.19 22.31
N ALA A 48 6.34 0.98 22.09
CA ALA A 48 7.39 1.35 23.05
C ALA A 48 7.76 2.84 23.04
N TYR A 49 7.48 3.57 21.96
CA TYR A 49 7.88 4.98 21.80
C TYR A 49 6.74 5.87 21.33
N SER A 50 6.61 7.05 21.95
CA SER A 50 5.64 8.10 21.57
C SER A 50 6.01 8.81 20.26
N TYR A 51 5.98 8.10 19.15
CA TYR A 51 6.14 8.66 17.81
C TYR A 51 4.99 9.62 17.46
N SER A 52 5.28 10.64 16.65
CA SER A 52 4.23 11.51 16.10
C SER A 52 3.34 10.72 15.12
N SER A 53 2.03 10.95 15.19
CA SER A 53 1.03 10.16 14.45
C SER A 53 1.26 10.16 12.94
N HIS A 54 1.74 11.27 12.37
CA HIS A 54 2.12 11.36 10.96
C HIS A 54 3.28 10.40 10.59
N HIS A 55 4.28 10.24 11.46
CA HIS A 55 5.38 9.32 11.21
C HIS A 55 4.92 7.86 11.24
N MET A 56 4.01 7.52 12.16
CA MET A 56 3.39 6.20 12.25
C MET A 56 2.59 5.88 10.98
N ILE A 57 1.71 6.79 10.52
CA ILE A 57 0.90 6.62 9.30
C ILE A 57 1.79 6.41 8.07
N PHE A 58 2.88 7.17 7.94
CA PHE A 58 3.84 7.00 6.85
C PHE A 58 4.54 5.63 6.91
N GLN A 59 5.07 5.22 8.06
CA GLN A 59 5.73 3.93 8.22
C GLN A 59 4.77 2.76 7.93
N ARG A 60 3.55 2.78 8.47
CA ARG A 60 2.54 1.75 8.20
C ARG A 60 2.24 1.63 6.70
N SER A 61 2.01 2.76 6.03
CA SER A 61 1.74 2.81 4.59
C SER A 61 2.91 2.28 3.76
N PHE A 62 4.15 2.62 4.13
CA PHE A 62 5.38 2.11 3.50
C PHE A 62 5.51 0.59 3.65
N TRP A 63 5.31 0.03 4.85
CA TRP A 63 5.46 -1.40 5.07
C TRP A 63 4.35 -2.23 4.44
N LEU A 64 3.10 -1.74 4.41
CA LEU A 64 2.03 -2.34 3.62
C LEU A 64 2.36 -2.32 2.11
N ALA A 65 3.00 -1.26 1.60
CA ALA A 65 3.44 -1.21 0.21
C ALA A 65 4.55 -2.22 -0.11
N ARG A 66 5.53 -2.38 0.78
CA ARG A 66 6.60 -3.38 0.62
C ARG A 66 6.07 -4.82 0.75
N LEU A 67 5.17 -5.09 1.70
CA LEU A 67 4.49 -6.39 1.83
C LEU A 67 3.68 -6.74 0.58
N TYR A 68 2.93 -5.76 0.03
CA TYR A 68 2.18 -5.97 -1.20
C TYR A 68 3.07 -6.39 -2.37
N ASN A 69 4.15 -5.65 -2.63
CA ASN A 69 5.09 -5.97 -3.70
C ASN A 69 5.88 -7.27 -3.44
N ALA A 70 5.92 -7.77 -2.20
CA ALA A 70 6.47 -9.08 -1.88
C ALA A 70 5.51 -10.24 -2.22
N ILE A 71 4.19 -10.07 -2.06
CA ILE A 71 3.15 -11.08 -2.34
C ILE A 71 2.71 -11.05 -3.82
N PHE A 72 2.74 -9.86 -4.43
CA PHE A 72 2.37 -9.60 -5.82
C PHE A 72 3.56 -9.00 -6.59
N PRO A 73 4.67 -9.74 -6.74
CA PRO A 73 5.86 -9.22 -7.39
C PRO A 73 5.61 -8.95 -8.88
N PRO A 74 6.28 -7.94 -9.49
CA PRO A 74 6.11 -7.63 -10.91
C PRO A 74 6.42 -8.75 -11.91
N SER A 75 7.15 -9.80 -11.51
CA SER A 75 7.47 -10.96 -12.35
C SER A 75 7.07 -12.25 -11.66
N HIS A 76 6.37 -13.13 -12.36
CA HIS A 76 5.91 -14.42 -11.84
C HIS A 76 7.07 -15.34 -11.41
N VAL A 77 8.27 -15.18 -11.99
CA VAL A 77 9.49 -15.92 -11.62
C VAL A 77 9.99 -15.54 -10.20
N LEU A 78 9.52 -14.41 -9.65
CA LEU A 78 9.75 -14.00 -8.26
C LEU A 78 8.72 -14.58 -7.27
N GLY A 79 7.87 -15.51 -7.71
CA GLY A 79 6.78 -16.12 -6.93
C GLY A 79 5.40 -15.52 -7.21
N THR A 80 4.33 -16.19 -6.74
CA THR A 80 2.95 -15.71 -6.86
C THR A 80 2.16 -15.98 -5.57
N ARG A 81 1.03 -15.31 -5.35
CA ARG A 81 0.13 -15.63 -4.20
C ARG A 81 -0.25 -17.12 -4.14
N ALA A 82 -0.22 -17.84 -5.27
CA ALA A 82 -0.54 -19.27 -5.37
C ALA A 82 0.64 -20.22 -5.06
N THR A 83 1.79 -19.69 -4.65
CA THR A 83 2.92 -20.44 -4.05
C THR A 83 3.26 -19.92 -2.64
N ALA A 84 2.41 -19.08 -2.05
CA ALA A 84 2.57 -18.58 -0.69
C ALA A 84 1.94 -19.57 0.30
N ASP A 85 2.77 -20.25 1.07
CA ASP A 85 2.32 -21.03 2.23
C ASP A 85 2.47 -20.17 3.48
N PHE A 86 1.38 -19.50 3.85
CA PHE A 86 1.33 -18.66 5.05
C PHE A 86 1.32 -19.47 6.35
N LEU A 87 0.99 -20.77 6.29
CA LEU A 87 0.96 -21.66 7.47
C LEU A 87 2.39 -22.09 7.85
N GLN A 88 3.27 -22.26 6.87
CA GLN A 88 4.71 -22.50 7.08
C GLN A 88 5.50 -21.27 7.60
N ILE A 89 4.87 -20.12 7.83
CA ILE A 89 5.54 -18.91 8.33
C ILE A 89 5.17 -18.66 9.80
N PRO A 90 6.06 -18.93 10.78
CA PRO A 90 5.74 -18.83 12.22
C PRO A 90 5.25 -17.45 12.67
N GLU A 91 5.70 -16.38 12.03
CA GLU A 91 5.32 -15.01 12.34
C GLU A 91 3.94 -14.61 11.81
N PHE A 92 3.30 -15.44 10.97
CA PHE A 92 2.06 -15.10 10.28
C PHE A 92 0.86 -14.87 11.22
N PRO A 93 0.53 -15.74 12.21
CA PRO A 93 -0.66 -15.56 13.05
C PRO A 93 -0.66 -14.28 13.89
N LYS A 94 0.53 -13.76 14.23
CA LYS A 94 0.70 -12.50 14.95
C LYS A 94 0.79 -11.29 13.99
N ALA A 95 1.48 -11.43 12.86
CA ALA A 95 1.58 -10.36 11.87
C ALA A 95 0.24 -10.07 11.18
N VAL A 96 -0.60 -11.08 10.91
CA VAL A 96 -1.87 -10.90 10.20
C VAL A 96 -2.83 -9.98 10.98
N LYS A 97 -2.91 -10.12 12.31
CA LYS A 97 -3.75 -9.25 13.17
C LYS A 97 -3.30 -7.77 13.12
N ILE A 98 -1.99 -7.54 13.09
CA ILE A 98 -1.40 -6.20 12.92
C ILE A 98 -1.73 -5.63 11.52
N ILE A 99 -1.60 -6.45 10.48
CA ILE A 99 -1.89 -6.06 9.09
C ILE A 99 -3.37 -5.74 8.90
N GLN A 100 -4.29 -6.56 9.44
CA GLN A 100 -5.73 -6.28 9.46
C GLN A 100 -6.01 -4.90 10.07
N GLN A 101 -5.51 -4.62 11.27
CA GLN A 101 -5.70 -3.32 11.91
C GLN A 101 -5.12 -2.17 11.08
N TRP A 102 -3.89 -2.31 10.55
CA TRP A 102 -3.25 -1.26 9.75
C TRP A 102 -3.99 -0.99 8.43
N VAL A 103 -4.54 -2.03 7.80
CA VAL A 103 -5.35 -1.90 6.58
C VAL A 103 -6.67 -1.21 6.89
N ARG A 104 -7.38 -1.62 7.96
CA ARG A 104 -8.62 -0.96 8.43
C ARG A 104 -8.39 0.52 8.74
N ASP A 105 -7.39 0.84 9.57
CA ASP A 105 -6.98 2.21 9.89
C ASP A 105 -6.70 3.04 8.63
N ALA A 106 -5.89 2.49 7.71
CA ALA A 106 -5.43 3.19 6.51
C ALA A 106 -6.49 3.33 5.40
N VAL A 107 -7.58 2.55 5.47
CA VAL A 107 -8.80 2.70 4.64
C VAL A 107 -9.73 3.73 5.28
N TYR A 108 -10.07 3.61 6.57
CA TYR A 108 -10.97 4.56 7.23
C TYR A 108 -10.44 6.00 7.17
N GLN A 109 -9.15 6.20 7.40
CA GLN A 109 -8.51 7.52 7.34
C GLN A 109 -8.29 8.04 5.90
N ARG A 110 -8.55 7.23 4.87
CA ARG A 110 -8.20 7.56 3.48
C ARG A 110 -9.07 8.69 2.94
N ILE A 111 -8.43 9.68 2.34
CA ILE A 111 -9.03 10.80 1.60
C ILE A 111 -8.39 10.89 0.21
N PHE A 112 -9.02 11.61 -0.72
CA PHE A 112 -8.50 11.79 -2.09
C PHE A 112 -7.15 12.53 -2.19
N ASN A 113 -6.65 13.14 -1.11
CA ASN A 113 -5.40 13.89 -1.10
C ASN A 113 -4.26 13.03 -0.51
N PRO A 114 -3.10 12.88 -1.20
CA PRO A 114 -2.78 13.41 -2.52
C PRO A 114 -3.35 12.54 -3.65
N PRO A 115 -3.91 13.15 -4.72
CA PRO A 115 -4.58 12.40 -5.79
C PRO A 115 -3.62 11.51 -6.59
N ASN A 116 -2.31 11.77 -6.52
CA ASN A 116 -1.29 11.00 -7.22
C ASN A 116 -0.94 9.64 -6.56
N THR A 117 -1.25 9.42 -5.28
CA THR A 117 -1.12 8.08 -4.65
C THR A 117 -2.45 7.45 -4.29
N PHE A 118 -3.53 8.24 -4.17
CA PHE A 118 -4.84 7.78 -3.67
C PHE A 118 -5.34 6.46 -4.30
N LEU A 119 -5.45 6.38 -5.63
CA LEU A 119 -5.99 5.20 -6.30
C LEU A 119 -5.04 3.99 -6.14
N SER A 120 -3.73 4.24 -6.12
CA SER A 120 -2.73 3.19 -5.85
C SER A 120 -2.88 2.65 -4.44
N ASP A 121 -2.91 3.53 -3.44
CA ASP A 121 -3.02 3.16 -2.03
C ASP A 121 -4.33 2.43 -1.75
N LEU A 122 -5.46 2.91 -2.29
CA LEU A 122 -6.76 2.27 -2.14
C LEU A 122 -6.80 0.87 -2.79
N THR A 123 -6.32 0.74 -4.03
CA THR A 123 -6.27 -0.55 -4.73
C THR A 123 -5.39 -1.56 -3.99
N ARG A 124 -4.26 -1.06 -3.44
CA ARG A 124 -3.31 -1.86 -2.65
C ARG A 124 -3.94 -2.32 -1.33
N LEU A 125 -4.55 -1.41 -0.58
CA LEU A 125 -5.24 -1.70 0.68
C LEU A 125 -6.40 -2.67 0.47
N GLY A 126 -7.23 -2.46 -0.55
CA GLY A 126 -8.32 -3.39 -0.90
C GLY A 126 -7.82 -4.77 -1.32
N THR A 127 -6.72 -4.85 -2.07
CA THR A 127 -6.12 -6.16 -2.37
C THR A 127 -5.58 -6.85 -1.12
N LEU A 128 -4.96 -6.10 -0.19
CA LEU A 128 -4.47 -6.66 1.09
C LEU A 128 -5.63 -7.09 2.01
N ALA A 129 -6.73 -6.34 2.06
CA ALA A 129 -7.96 -6.74 2.75
C ALA A 129 -8.51 -8.05 2.16
N MET A 130 -8.58 -8.18 0.83
CA MET A 130 -8.96 -9.42 0.14
C MET A 130 -7.88 -10.53 0.15
N VAL A 131 -6.79 -10.35 0.90
CA VAL A 131 -5.81 -11.40 1.23
C VAL A 131 -5.94 -11.81 2.70
N PHE A 132 -6.00 -10.84 3.62
CA PHE A 132 -5.82 -11.05 5.06
C PHE A 132 -7.06 -10.81 5.92
N ASP A 133 -8.11 -10.20 5.37
CA ASP A 133 -9.27 -9.69 6.11
C ASP A 133 -10.61 -9.91 5.37
N ARG A 134 -10.66 -10.87 4.43
CA ARG A 134 -11.78 -11.03 3.46
C ARG A 134 -13.17 -11.02 4.10
N PRO A 135 -13.46 -11.78 5.19
CA PRO A 135 -14.81 -11.83 5.74
C PRO A 135 -15.28 -10.44 6.22
N TYR A 136 -14.41 -9.72 6.94
CA TYR A 136 -14.67 -8.36 7.41
C TYR A 136 -14.72 -7.35 6.25
N ALA A 137 -13.81 -7.49 5.27
CA ALA A 137 -13.73 -6.59 4.11
C ALA A 137 -15.05 -6.58 3.31
N LEU A 138 -15.67 -7.76 3.14
CA LEU A 138 -16.94 -7.93 2.45
C LEU A 138 -18.14 -7.57 3.34
N SER A 139 -18.29 -8.22 4.51
CA SER A 139 -19.48 -8.04 5.35
C SER A 139 -19.65 -6.60 5.85
N GLN A 140 -18.55 -5.90 6.12
CA GLN A 140 -18.56 -4.50 6.53
C GLN A 140 -18.40 -3.52 5.37
N SER A 141 -18.29 -3.99 4.11
CA SER A 141 -17.99 -3.18 2.91
C SER A 141 -16.85 -2.18 3.17
N LEU A 142 -15.73 -2.68 3.70
CA LEU A 142 -14.68 -1.89 4.35
C LEU A 142 -14.20 -0.72 3.49
N LEU A 143 -13.98 -0.95 2.19
CA LEU A 143 -13.47 0.08 1.30
C LEU A 143 -14.43 1.26 1.17
N ARG A 144 -15.73 0.98 1.04
CA ARG A 144 -16.80 1.99 0.88
C ARG A 144 -16.98 2.89 2.09
N ARG A 145 -16.34 2.58 3.23
CA ARG A 145 -16.42 3.33 4.50
C ARG A 145 -15.21 4.23 4.77
N GLY A 146 -14.24 4.32 3.84
CA GLY A 146 -13.16 5.32 3.92
C GLY A 146 -13.68 6.75 3.77
N ARG A 147 -13.04 7.73 4.44
CA ARG A 147 -13.51 9.14 4.45
C ARG A 147 -13.72 9.74 3.06
N TYR A 148 -12.97 9.31 2.05
CA TYR A 148 -13.14 9.71 0.64
C TYR A 148 -14.55 9.48 0.09
N ALA A 149 -15.30 8.48 0.57
CA ALA A 149 -16.68 8.22 0.14
C ALA A 149 -17.67 9.34 0.53
N PHE A 150 -17.29 10.22 1.47
CA PHE A 150 -18.06 11.36 1.95
C PHE A 150 -17.48 12.71 1.50
N LEU A 151 -16.54 12.71 0.54
CA LEU A 151 -15.90 13.91 0.01
C LEU A 151 -16.25 14.09 -1.47
N ALA A 152 -16.20 15.34 -1.96
CA ALA A 152 -16.32 15.63 -3.38
C ALA A 152 -15.20 14.90 -4.16
N CYS A 153 -15.60 14.07 -5.13
CA CYS A 153 -14.66 13.26 -5.91
C CYS A 153 -13.91 14.12 -6.93
N PRO A 154 -12.57 14.14 -6.95
CA PRO A 154 -11.80 14.89 -7.93
C PRO A 154 -12.15 14.48 -9.38
N PRO A 155 -12.28 15.42 -10.33
CA PRO A 155 -12.73 15.13 -11.70
C PRO A 155 -11.92 14.05 -12.44
N ILE A 156 -10.64 13.89 -12.12
CA ILE A 156 -9.76 12.85 -12.67
C ILE A 156 -10.25 11.41 -12.41
N PHE A 157 -11.08 11.21 -11.38
CA PHE A 157 -11.69 9.94 -11.00
C PHE A 157 -13.16 9.80 -11.42
N VAL A 158 -13.71 10.78 -12.15
CA VAL A 158 -15.09 10.79 -12.63
C VAL A 158 -15.07 10.57 -14.14
N ARG A 159 -15.83 9.57 -14.62
CA ARG A 159 -15.97 9.28 -16.05
C ARG A 159 -17.14 10.09 -16.62
N PRO A 160 -17.01 10.78 -17.78
CA PRO A 160 -18.10 11.54 -18.36
C PRO A 160 -19.37 10.69 -18.53
N GLY A 161 -20.51 11.19 -18.01
CA GLY A 161 -21.80 10.52 -18.08
C GLY A 161 -21.91 9.20 -17.29
N SER A 162 -21.10 8.99 -16.24
CA SER A 162 -21.12 7.71 -15.51
C SER A 162 -20.59 7.80 -14.07
N ASP A 163 -20.56 6.64 -13.40
CA ASP A 163 -20.07 6.48 -12.04
C ASP A 163 -18.58 6.85 -11.86
N GLN A 164 -18.19 6.98 -10.61
CA GLN A 164 -16.81 7.25 -10.23
C GLN A 164 -15.96 5.98 -10.38
N VAL A 165 -14.84 6.10 -11.09
CA VAL A 165 -13.83 5.05 -11.35
C VAL A 165 -13.37 4.35 -10.06
N VAL A 166 -13.39 5.08 -8.95
CA VAL A 166 -13.05 4.60 -7.62
C VAL A 166 -14.03 3.53 -7.14
N PHE A 167 -15.34 3.71 -7.30
CA PHE A 167 -16.34 2.72 -6.91
C PHE A 167 -16.43 1.55 -7.90
N GLU A 168 -16.13 1.78 -9.19
CA GLU A 168 -15.93 0.72 -10.19
C GLU A 168 -14.78 -0.22 -9.76
N ILE A 169 -13.62 0.35 -9.39
CA ILE A 169 -12.45 -0.42 -8.91
C ILE A 169 -12.71 -1.09 -7.56
N ILE A 170 -13.42 -0.44 -6.62
CA ILE A 170 -13.83 -1.07 -5.36
C ILE A 170 -14.71 -2.29 -5.62
N GLY A 171 -15.74 -2.16 -6.48
CA GLY A 171 -16.59 -3.28 -6.88
C GLY A 171 -15.80 -4.42 -7.54
N LEU A 172 -14.83 -4.08 -8.40
CA LEU A 172 -13.91 -5.06 -8.99
C LEU A 172 -13.01 -5.74 -7.97
N LEU A 173 -12.61 -5.08 -6.87
CA LEU A 173 -11.80 -5.68 -5.80
C LEU A 173 -12.63 -6.60 -4.92
N GLU A 174 -13.76 -6.09 -4.42
CA GLU A 174 -14.75 -6.78 -3.58
C GLU A 174 -15.42 -7.97 -4.31
N ALA A 175 -15.44 -7.98 -5.65
CA ALA A 175 -16.08 -9.02 -6.45
C ALA A 175 -15.76 -10.46 -6.03
N ASP A 176 -16.83 -11.15 -5.61
CA ASP A 176 -16.93 -12.53 -5.14
C ASP A 176 -17.96 -13.34 -5.96
N VAL A 177 -18.37 -14.52 -5.47
CA VAL A 177 -19.40 -15.41 -6.05
C VAL A 177 -20.73 -14.67 -6.28
N ASP A 178 -21.30 -14.03 -5.26
CA ASP A 178 -22.64 -13.42 -5.31
C ASP A 178 -22.61 -11.91 -5.53
N SER A 179 -21.51 -11.40 -6.09
CA SER A 179 -21.37 -9.97 -6.43
C SER A 179 -22.15 -9.57 -7.69
N ASN A 180 -22.53 -8.29 -7.74
CA ASN A 180 -23.22 -7.64 -8.85
C ASN A 180 -22.62 -8.06 -10.22
N PRO A 181 -23.42 -8.66 -11.14
CA PRO A 181 -22.91 -9.22 -12.39
C PRO A 181 -22.25 -8.20 -13.31
N ASN A 182 -22.49 -6.91 -13.10
CA ASN A 182 -21.98 -5.81 -13.93
C ASN A 182 -20.54 -5.39 -13.53
N TYR A 183 -19.95 -5.97 -12.48
CA TYR A 183 -18.62 -5.56 -12.00
C TYR A 183 -17.51 -5.71 -13.05
N LEU A 184 -17.64 -6.64 -14.01
CA LEU A 184 -16.69 -6.77 -15.13
C LEU A 184 -16.80 -5.61 -16.12
N VAL A 185 -18.01 -5.14 -16.42
CA VAL A 185 -18.25 -3.97 -17.28
C VAL A 185 -17.67 -2.72 -16.61
N ALA A 186 -17.95 -2.52 -15.33
CA ALA A 186 -17.35 -1.46 -14.52
C ALA A 186 -15.81 -1.57 -14.47
N GLY A 187 -15.27 -2.79 -14.34
CA GLY A 187 -13.83 -3.06 -14.38
C GLY A 187 -13.18 -2.71 -15.73
N ILE A 188 -13.82 -3.05 -16.85
CA ILE A 188 -13.34 -2.68 -18.19
C ILE A 188 -13.37 -1.16 -18.39
N LEU A 189 -14.46 -0.50 -17.99
CA LEU A 189 -14.64 0.93 -18.18
C LEU A 189 -13.71 1.78 -17.29
N SER A 190 -13.50 1.37 -16.04
CA SER A 190 -12.49 1.97 -15.15
C SER A 190 -11.07 1.77 -15.68
N LEU A 191 -10.70 0.57 -16.14
CA LEU A 191 -9.39 0.36 -16.78
C LEU A 191 -9.23 1.20 -18.06
N LYS A 192 -10.24 1.28 -18.91
CA LYS A 192 -10.24 2.13 -20.10
C LYS A 192 -10.00 3.60 -19.74
N HIS A 193 -10.68 4.11 -18.72
CA HIS A 193 -10.48 5.48 -18.23
C HIS A 193 -9.07 5.70 -17.68
N ILE A 194 -8.55 4.76 -16.88
CA ILE A 194 -7.19 4.82 -16.31
C ILE A 194 -6.09 4.75 -17.37
N MET A 195 -6.32 4.06 -18.50
CA MET A 195 -5.34 3.95 -19.60
C MET A 195 -5.37 5.14 -20.57
N LEU A 196 -6.54 5.79 -20.77
CA LEU A 196 -6.72 6.89 -21.73
C LEU A 196 -6.63 8.30 -21.11
N HIS A 197 -6.73 8.41 -19.79
CA HIS A 197 -6.59 9.67 -19.05
C HIS A 197 -5.45 9.56 -18.04
N PRO A 198 -4.80 10.66 -17.63
CA PRO A 198 -3.57 10.63 -16.82
C PRO A 198 -3.82 10.32 -15.34
N VAL A 199 -4.61 9.28 -15.03
CA VAL A 199 -5.03 8.89 -13.68
C VAL A 199 -3.88 8.18 -12.95
N PRO A 200 -3.33 8.72 -11.86
CA PRO A 200 -2.12 8.16 -11.28
C PRO A 200 -2.32 6.79 -10.62
N ILE A 201 -1.58 5.79 -11.10
CA ILE A 201 -1.65 4.41 -10.61
C ILE A 201 -0.29 3.72 -10.70
N GLU A 202 0.08 2.89 -9.72
CA GLU A 202 1.25 2.02 -9.88
C GLU A 202 0.99 0.96 -10.97
N ILE A 203 1.90 0.85 -11.94
CA ILE A 203 1.76 -0.06 -13.08
C ILE A 203 1.66 -1.53 -12.65
N ASN A 204 2.22 -1.91 -11.49
CA ASN A 204 2.03 -3.24 -10.91
C ASN A 204 0.58 -3.48 -10.48
N LEU A 205 -0.08 -2.49 -9.87
CA LEU A 205 -1.51 -2.56 -9.52
C LEU A 205 -2.37 -2.61 -10.79
N LEU A 206 -2.08 -1.76 -11.78
CA LEU A 206 -2.79 -1.75 -13.07
C LEU A 206 -2.69 -3.11 -13.78
N CYS A 207 -1.51 -3.73 -13.79
CA CYS A 207 -1.35 -5.09 -14.32
C CYS A 207 -2.12 -6.13 -13.48
N ASN A 208 -2.08 -6.05 -12.14
CA ASN A 208 -2.81 -6.99 -11.28
C ASN A 208 -4.35 -6.89 -11.45
N LEU A 209 -4.87 -5.68 -11.72
CA LEU A 209 -6.28 -5.46 -12.06
C LEU A 209 -6.62 -6.03 -13.45
N LEU A 210 -5.79 -5.74 -14.46
CA LEU A 210 -5.94 -6.28 -15.81
C LEU A 210 -5.93 -7.81 -15.81
N GLU A 211 -5.00 -8.43 -15.07
CA GLU A 211 -4.93 -9.89 -14.92
C GLU A 211 -6.16 -10.46 -14.15
N LYS A 212 -6.75 -9.75 -13.16
CA LYS A 212 -8.04 -10.16 -12.54
C LYS A 212 -9.20 -10.12 -13.56
N ILE A 213 -9.27 -9.07 -14.38
CA ILE A 213 -10.32 -8.89 -15.40
C ILE A 213 -10.18 -9.95 -16.50
N CYS A 214 -8.99 -10.13 -17.08
CA CYS A 214 -8.74 -11.15 -18.10
C CYS A 214 -9.07 -12.56 -17.60
N ARG A 215 -8.70 -12.93 -16.36
CA ARG A 215 -9.13 -14.20 -15.75
C ARG A 215 -10.65 -14.32 -15.73
N SER A 216 -11.34 -13.33 -15.14
CA SER A 216 -12.78 -13.42 -14.90
C SER A 216 -13.59 -13.39 -16.20
N LEU A 217 -13.15 -12.66 -17.23
CA LEU A 217 -13.77 -12.69 -18.56
C LEU A 217 -13.61 -14.06 -19.24
N VAL A 218 -12.42 -14.68 -19.14
CA VAL A 218 -12.20 -16.04 -19.68
C VAL A 218 -13.08 -17.06 -18.97
N LEU A 219 -13.21 -17.00 -17.65
CA LEU A 219 -14.05 -17.91 -16.88
C LEU A 219 -15.55 -17.69 -17.16
N ALA A 220 -16.03 -16.45 -17.13
CA ALA A 220 -17.42 -16.12 -17.44
C ALA A 220 -17.82 -16.59 -18.85
N ILE A 221 -17.00 -16.31 -19.87
CA ILE A 221 -17.27 -16.72 -21.26
C ILE A 221 -17.23 -18.25 -21.42
N ALA A 222 -16.36 -18.96 -20.67
CA ALA A 222 -16.38 -20.43 -20.65
C ALA A 222 -17.67 -20.96 -20.02
N CYS A 223 -18.06 -20.47 -18.85
CA CYS A 223 -19.28 -20.88 -18.14
C CYS A 223 -20.59 -20.45 -18.83
N GLN A 224 -20.54 -19.48 -19.76
CA GLN A 224 -21.68 -19.08 -20.61
C GLN A 224 -21.83 -19.96 -21.85
N ARG A 225 -20.77 -20.61 -22.31
CA ARG A 225 -20.77 -21.52 -23.47
C ARG A 225 -21.00 -22.98 -23.11
N ASP A 226 -20.78 -23.33 -21.85
CA ASP A 226 -20.71 -24.72 -21.38
C ASP A 226 -21.11 -24.83 -19.91
N ASP A 227 -21.66 -25.97 -19.50
CA ASP A 227 -21.88 -26.32 -18.09
C ASP A 227 -20.60 -26.79 -17.40
N LYS A 228 -19.51 -27.03 -18.14
CA LYS A 228 -18.19 -27.38 -17.59
C LYS A 228 -17.08 -26.61 -18.30
N ILE A 229 -16.12 -26.09 -17.51
CA ILE A 229 -15.00 -25.27 -17.98
C ILE A 229 -13.98 -26.13 -18.75
N HIS A 230 -14.26 -26.38 -20.03
CA HIS A 230 -13.46 -27.23 -20.90
C HIS A 230 -12.47 -26.44 -21.77
N ASN A 231 -11.23 -26.94 -21.88
CA ASN A 231 -10.17 -26.42 -22.75
C ASN A 231 -9.76 -24.96 -22.47
N VAL A 232 -9.79 -24.54 -21.20
CA VAL A 232 -9.29 -23.22 -20.78
C VAL A 232 -7.81 -23.32 -20.43
N THR A 233 -6.97 -22.53 -21.11
CA THR A 233 -5.52 -22.42 -20.86
C THR A 233 -5.20 -21.12 -20.12
N LEU A 234 -4.75 -21.21 -18.87
CA LEU A 234 -4.39 -20.07 -18.01
C LEU A 234 -3.18 -20.41 -17.12
N PRO A 235 -2.46 -19.40 -16.58
CA PRO A 235 -1.41 -19.64 -15.59
C PRO A 235 -1.94 -20.31 -14.32
N ARG A 236 -1.14 -21.15 -13.65
CA ARG A 236 -1.54 -21.87 -12.42
C ARG A 236 -2.09 -20.91 -11.37
N SER A 237 -1.46 -19.75 -11.17
CA SER A 237 -1.90 -18.73 -10.20
C SER A 237 -3.25 -18.09 -10.55
N TRP A 238 -3.67 -18.14 -11.82
CA TRP A 238 -4.97 -17.69 -12.28
C TRP A 238 -6.06 -18.75 -12.14
N LEU A 239 -5.74 -20.01 -11.88
CA LEU A 239 -6.72 -21.08 -11.60
C LEU A 239 -6.83 -21.38 -10.09
N MET A 240 -5.75 -21.17 -9.32
CA MET A 240 -5.66 -21.37 -7.86
C MET A 240 -6.51 -20.43 -6.96
N ARG A 241 -7.55 -19.76 -7.50
CA ARG A 241 -8.60 -19.11 -6.68
C ARG A 241 -9.96 -19.69 -7.06
N PRO A 242 -10.93 -19.75 -6.14
CA PRO A 242 -12.21 -20.44 -6.32
C PRO A 242 -12.97 -20.04 -7.61
N ILE A 243 -13.79 -20.96 -8.09
CA ILE A 243 -14.62 -20.79 -9.29
C ILE A 243 -15.98 -21.44 -8.99
N SER A 244 -17.06 -20.65 -9.00
CA SER A 244 -18.43 -21.17 -9.10
C SER A 244 -18.89 -20.96 -10.54
N VAL A 245 -19.36 -22.02 -11.20
CA VAL A 245 -19.76 -21.98 -12.61
C VAL A 245 -20.98 -21.09 -12.78
N GLU A 246 -21.88 -21.13 -11.80
CA GLU A 246 -23.14 -20.39 -11.69
C GLU A 246 -22.87 -18.89 -11.57
N ALA A 247 -21.95 -18.51 -10.68
CA ALA A 247 -21.54 -17.13 -10.47
C ALA A 247 -20.79 -16.55 -11.67
N GLU A 248 -19.88 -17.31 -12.29
CA GLU A 248 -19.18 -16.90 -13.50
C GLU A 248 -20.17 -16.71 -14.67
N ARG A 249 -21.12 -17.65 -14.85
CA ARG A 249 -22.14 -17.61 -15.91
C ARG A 249 -23.00 -16.33 -15.87
N ARG A 250 -23.38 -15.86 -14.67
CA ARG A 250 -24.23 -14.67 -14.49
C ARG A 250 -23.55 -13.34 -14.87
N ARG A 251 -22.23 -13.29 -15.05
CA ARG A 251 -21.48 -12.03 -15.21
C ARG A 251 -21.68 -11.39 -16.59
N GLN A 252 -21.85 -10.07 -16.63
CA GLN A 252 -21.92 -9.34 -17.89
C GLN A 252 -20.52 -9.23 -18.51
N VAL A 253 -20.37 -9.80 -19.71
CA VAL A 253 -19.15 -9.77 -20.52
C VAL A 253 -19.28 -8.80 -21.72
N SER A 254 -20.35 -8.01 -21.73
CA SER A 254 -20.51 -6.86 -22.61
C SER A 254 -19.34 -5.87 -22.43
N MET A 255 -19.09 -5.04 -23.44
CA MET A 255 -17.95 -4.12 -23.50
C MET A 255 -16.55 -4.76 -23.51
N LEU A 256 -16.41 -6.09 -23.57
CA LEU A 256 -15.13 -6.81 -23.77
C LEU A 256 -14.23 -6.18 -24.85
N GLY A 257 -14.81 -5.89 -26.02
CA GLY A 257 -14.10 -5.28 -27.16
C GLY A 257 -13.65 -3.83 -26.93
N THR A 258 -14.06 -3.17 -25.85
CA THR A 258 -13.66 -1.78 -25.51
C THR A 258 -12.39 -1.69 -24.66
N LEU A 259 -11.90 -2.83 -24.14
CA LEU A 259 -10.60 -2.94 -23.48
C LEU A 259 -9.45 -2.88 -24.51
N VAL A 260 -9.70 -3.41 -25.70
CA VAL A 260 -8.79 -3.39 -26.87
C VAL A 260 -9.18 -2.27 -27.84
N SER A 261 -8.47 -2.16 -28.97
CA SER A 261 -8.69 -1.14 -29.99
C SER A 261 -8.49 0.28 -29.45
N GLY A 262 -7.42 0.48 -28.67
CA GLY A 262 -7.04 1.80 -28.15
C GLY A 262 -6.37 1.77 -26.79
N PRO A 263 -7.05 1.37 -25.69
CA PRO A 263 -6.52 1.49 -24.34
C PRO A 263 -5.23 0.69 -24.11
N ILE A 264 -5.22 -0.58 -24.54
CA ILE A 264 -4.02 -1.44 -24.46
C ILE A 264 -2.91 -0.93 -25.38
N ARG A 265 -3.23 -0.51 -26.61
CA ARG A 265 -2.28 0.11 -27.56
C ARG A 265 -1.58 1.33 -26.93
N ASN A 266 -2.37 2.23 -26.34
CA ASN A 266 -1.88 3.46 -25.73
C ASN A 266 -1.05 3.18 -24.46
N LEU A 267 -1.49 2.26 -23.60
CA LEU A 267 -0.72 1.83 -22.43
C LEU A 267 0.63 1.20 -22.82
N LEU A 268 0.65 0.35 -23.85
CA LEU A 268 1.89 -0.26 -24.37
C LEU A 268 2.85 0.81 -24.92
N ASP A 269 2.33 1.78 -25.67
CA ASP A 269 3.10 2.91 -26.19
C ASP A 269 3.69 3.78 -25.06
N GLN A 270 2.88 4.25 -24.10
CA GLN A 270 3.37 5.03 -22.95
C GLN A 270 4.52 4.33 -22.19
N ILE A 271 4.42 3.02 -21.95
CA ILE A 271 5.45 2.22 -21.26
C ILE A 271 6.70 2.02 -22.13
N TYR A 272 6.55 2.02 -23.45
CA TYR A 272 7.65 1.90 -24.40
C TYR A 272 8.37 3.24 -24.63
N SER A 273 7.64 4.25 -25.14
CA SER A 273 8.14 5.57 -25.55
C SER A 273 8.53 6.47 -24.37
N ARG A 274 7.92 6.25 -23.19
CA ARG A 274 8.00 7.08 -21.97
C ARG A 274 7.36 8.46 -22.09
N GLN A 275 6.65 8.74 -23.18
CA GLN A 275 5.89 9.97 -23.35
C GLN A 275 4.54 9.86 -22.62
N PHE A 276 4.08 10.96 -22.02
CA PHE A 276 2.80 11.08 -21.28
C PHE A 276 2.61 10.12 -20.07
N ALA A 277 3.63 9.32 -19.75
CA ALA A 277 3.62 8.27 -18.74
C ALA A 277 3.89 8.78 -17.29
N ASP A 278 3.75 10.08 -17.02
CA ASP A 278 3.97 10.66 -15.68
C ASP A 278 3.01 10.11 -14.62
N HIS A 279 1.81 9.69 -15.03
CA HIS A 279 0.79 9.09 -14.18
C HIS A 279 1.03 7.59 -13.88
N LEU A 280 1.82 6.89 -14.70
CA LEU A 280 2.18 5.49 -14.46
C LEU A 280 3.33 5.43 -13.46
N LEU A 281 3.07 4.92 -12.25
CA LEU A 281 4.02 4.90 -11.14
C LEU A 281 4.66 3.51 -10.94
N TYR A 282 5.85 3.49 -10.35
CA TYR A 282 6.54 2.29 -9.87
C TYR A 282 7.34 2.66 -8.62
N GLU A 283 7.00 2.06 -7.48
CA GLU A 283 7.50 2.45 -6.15
C GLU A 283 7.37 3.97 -5.91
N ASN A 284 6.16 4.50 -6.17
CA ASN A 284 5.81 5.93 -6.14
C ASN A 284 6.64 6.87 -7.06
N THR A 285 7.44 6.34 -7.98
CA THR A 285 8.21 7.10 -8.98
C THR A 285 7.60 6.93 -10.36
N THR A 286 7.44 7.99 -11.17
CA THR A 286 6.95 7.82 -12.56
C THR A 286 7.86 6.88 -13.36
N ILE A 287 7.24 5.98 -14.13
CA ILE A 287 7.90 5.00 -14.99
C ILE A 287 8.81 5.67 -16.04
N ALA A 288 8.59 6.95 -16.37
CA ALA A 288 9.48 7.74 -17.23
C ALA A 288 10.89 7.93 -16.64
N LYS A 289 11.01 7.96 -15.31
CA LYS A 289 12.27 8.13 -14.57
C LYS A 289 12.91 6.80 -14.12
N VAL A 290 12.26 5.67 -14.41
CA VAL A 290 12.67 4.33 -13.98
C VAL A 290 13.38 3.60 -15.14
N PRO A 291 14.47 2.83 -14.90
CA PRO A 291 15.24 2.17 -15.96
C PRO A 291 14.38 1.36 -16.94
N ARG A 292 14.64 1.48 -18.26
CA ARG A 292 13.82 0.87 -19.33
C ARG A 292 13.49 -0.61 -19.09
N ARG A 293 14.42 -1.39 -18.52
CA ARG A 293 14.26 -2.80 -18.13
C ARG A 293 13.02 -3.08 -17.26
N VAL A 294 12.59 -2.15 -16.41
CA VAL A 294 11.38 -2.33 -15.59
C VAL A 294 10.11 -2.34 -16.45
N GLY A 295 10.03 -1.48 -17.47
CA GLY A 295 8.89 -1.47 -18.39
C GLY A 295 8.79 -2.73 -19.26
N THR A 296 9.90 -3.42 -19.54
CA THR A 296 9.85 -4.67 -20.33
C THR A 296 9.12 -5.79 -19.61
N ILE A 297 9.11 -5.77 -18.27
CA ILE A 297 8.35 -6.71 -17.45
C ILE A 297 6.84 -6.44 -17.61
N PHE A 298 6.43 -5.16 -17.53
CA PHE A 298 5.02 -4.78 -17.62
C PHE A 298 4.46 -4.94 -19.03
N ILE A 299 5.21 -4.60 -20.09
CA ILE A 299 4.84 -4.92 -21.48
C ILE A 299 4.60 -6.43 -21.65
N SER A 300 5.53 -7.27 -21.19
CA SER A 300 5.40 -8.73 -21.26
C SER A 300 4.14 -9.25 -20.55
N ARG A 301 3.79 -8.69 -19.39
CA ARG A 301 2.55 -9.03 -18.66
C ARG A 301 1.28 -8.59 -19.39
N ILE A 302 1.24 -7.37 -19.91
CA ILE A 302 0.08 -6.84 -20.65
C ILE A 302 -0.16 -7.70 -21.90
N CYS A 303 0.89 -7.98 -22.69
CA CYS A 303 0.80 -8.86 -23.84
C CYS A 303 0.36 -10.28 -23.44
N ARG A 304 0.91 -10.87 -22.36
CA ARG A 304 0.48 -12.17 -21.84
C ARG A 304 -1.01 -12.17 -21.48
N ALA A 305 -1.46 -11.20 -20.68
CA ALA A 305 -2.82 -11.15 -20.16
C ALA A 305 -3.88 -11.00 -21.26
N ILE A 306 -3.61 -10.11 -22.23
CA ILE A 306 -4.50 -9.88 -23.36
C ILE A 306 -4.44 -11.03 -24.38
N CYS A 307 -3.26 -11.62 -24.64
CA CYS A 307 -3.18 -12.81 -25.49
C CYS A 307 -3.93 -14.01 -24.88
N LEU A 308 -3.87 -14.21 -23.55
CA LEU A 308 -4.66 -15.26 -22.87
C LEU A 308 -6.17 -15.04 -23.03
N LEU A 309 -6.63 -13.80 -22.98
CA LEU A 309 -8.03 -13.44 -23.21
C LEU A 309 -8.46 -13.84 -24.64
N GLY A 310 -7.75 -13.36 -25.68
CA GLY A 310 -8.06 -13.74 -27.08
C GLY A 310 -7.85 -15.23 -27.40
N TYR A 311 -6.91 -15.90 -26.73
CA TYR A 311 -6.64 -17.32 -26.90
C TYR A 311 -7.86 -18.16 -26.52
N ASN A 312 -8.37 -17.96 -25.30
CA ASN A 312 -9.49 -18.73 -24.74
C ASN A 312 -10.86 -18.28 -25.27
N VAL A 313 -11.06 -16.99 -25.51
CA VAL A 313 -12.37 -16.48 -26.00
C VAL A 313 -12.64 -16.92 -27.43
N GLY A 314 -11.63 -17.21 -28.25
CA GLY A 314 -11.83 -17.83 -29.58
C GLY A 314 -12.39 -16.90 -30.66
N ASP A 315 -12.83 -15.70 -30.29
CA ASP A 315 -13.47 -14.71 -31.15
C ASP A 315 -12.47 -14.05 -32.13
N SER A 316 -12.76 -14.13 -33.42
CA SER A 316 -11.86 -13.66 -34.50
C SER A 316 -11.65 -12.16 -34.49
N ASP A 317 -12.70 -11.40 -34.19
CA ASP A 317 -12.69 -9.94 -34.13
C ASP A 317 -11.78 -9.44 -33.00
N LEU A 318 -11.99 -9.97 -31.80
CA LEU A 318 -11.18 -9.73 -30.62
C LEU A 318 -9.72 -10.11 -30.87
N ARG A 319 -9.46 -11.30 -31.45
CA ARG A 319 -8.12 -11.76 -31.80
C ARG A 319 -7.42 -10.80 -32.78
N SER A 320 -8.15 -10.28 -33.77
CA SER A 320 -7.63 -9.32 -34.75
C SER A 320 -7.30 -7.98 -34.09
N LYS A 321 -8.20 -7.45 -33.26
CA LYS A 321 -8.03 -6.21 -32.48
C LYS A 321 -6.85 -6.30 -31.49
N ILE A 322 -6.66 -7.47 -30.85
CA ILE A 322 -5.50 -7.77 -30.01
C ILE A 322 -4.20 -7.79 -30.82
N TYR A 323 -4.21 -8.48 -31.98
CA TYR A 323 -3.04 -8.57 -32.85
C TYR A 323 -2.59 -7.19 -33.34
N GLU A 324 -3.53 -6.31 -33.69
CA GLU A 324 -3.21 -4.92 -34.04
C GLU A 324 -2.62 -4.12 -32.87
N ASP A 325 -3.26 -4.16 -31.69
CA ASP A 325 -2.83 -3.38 -30.52
C ASP A 325 -1.44 -3.82 -30.01
N ILE A 326 -1.14 -5.12 -30.07
CA ILE A 326 0.16 -5.67 -29.65
C ILE A 326 1.24 -5.42 -30.72
N THR A 327 0.96 -5.67 -32.00
CA THR A 327 1.98 -5.47 -33.06
C THR A 327 2.15 -4.01 -33.50
N TYR A 328 1.39 -3.07 -32.91
CA TYR A 328 1.50 -1.64 -33.16
C TYR A 328 2.93 -1.12 -33.00
N LEU A 329 3.64 -1.49 -31.93
CA LEU A 329 5.00 -1.02 -31.66
C LEU A 329 6.00 -1.40 -32.78
N ARG A 330 5.80 -2.54 -33.46
CA ARG A 330 6.61 -2.91 -34.64
C ARG A 330 6.32 -2.01 -35.84
N LYS A 331 5.06 -1.58 -36.01
CA LYS A 331 4.65 -0.71 -37.14
C LYS A 331 5.23 0.70 -36.98
N THR A 332 5.36 1.20 -35.76
CA THR A 332 5.96 2.51 -35.46
C THR A 332 7.49 2.48 -35.43
N GLU A 333 8.09 1.37 -34.98
CA GLU A 333 9.54 1.26 -34.74
C GLU A 333 10.16 0.05 -35.48
N PRO A 334 10.09 0.01 -36.83
CA PRO A 334 10.45 -1.18 -37.62
C PRO A 334 11.92 -1.59 -37.53
N ASN A 335 12.81 -0.68 -37.12
CA ASN A 335 14.26 -0.89 -37.04
C ASN A 335 14.76 -1.20 -35.62
N VAL A 336 13.88 -1.31 -34.62
CA VAL A 336 14.28 -1.50 -33.21
C VAL A 336 14.27 -2.98 -32.81
N VAL A 337 15.40 -3.46 -32.28
CA VAL A 337 15.52 -4.82 -31.72
C VAL A 337 14.82 -4.88 -30.36
N PHE A 338 13.64 -5.50 -30.30
CA PHE A 338 12.87 -5.59 -29.07
C PHE A 338 13.51 -6.54 -28.03
N PRO A 339 13.39 -6.25 -26.70
CA PRO A 339 13.80 -7.14 -25.62
C PRO A 339 13.16 -8.53 -25.67
N ALA A 340 13.96 -9.59 -25.49
CA ALA A 340 13.53 -10.98 -25.58
C ALA A 340 12.37 -11.37 -24.64
N THR A 341 12.14 -10.61 -23.56
CA THR A 341 11.02 -10.79 -22.61
C THR A 341 9.64 -10.53 -23.21
N TYR A 342 9.55 -9.80 -24.32
CA TYR A 342 8.27 -9.55 -25.02
C TYR A 342 8.37 -9.59 -26.55
N ARG A 343 9.59 -9.73 -27.12
CA ARG A 343 9.86 -9.76 -28.56
C ARG A 343 8.86 -10.60 -29.37
N SER A 344 8.62 -11.83 -28.93
CA SER A 344 7.73 -12.79 -29.60
C SER A 344 6.26 -12.35 -29.69
N TYR A 345 5.83 -11.37 -28.90
CA TYR A 345 4.51 -10.75 -29.06
C TYR A 345 4.52 -9.63 -30.11
N ILE A 346 5.51 -8.73 -30.04
CA ILE A 346 5.56 -7.53 -30.90
C ILE A 346 5.96 -7.87 -32.34
N GLU A 347 6.83 -8.88 -32.52
CA GLU A 347 7.31 -9.34 -33.83
C GLU A 347 6.36 -10.35 -34.52
N ALA A 348 5.29 -10.79 -33.86
CA ALA A 348 4.30 -11.76 -34.36
C ALA A 348 3.71 -11.34 -35.73
N ARG A 349 3.67 -12.26 -36.70
CA ARG A 349 3.14 -12.02 -38.06
C ARG A 349 1.69 -12.48 -38.22
N SER A 350 1.23 -13.35 -37.32
CA SER A 350 -0.11 -13.93 -37.28
C SER A 350 -0.67 -13.95 -35.85
N TRP A 351 -1.95 -14.29 -35.71
CA TRP A 351 -2.52 -14.66 -34.42
C TRP A 351 -1.85 -15.93 -33.84
N ASP A 352 -1.46 -16.89 -34.69
CA ASP A 352 -0.87 -18.15 -34.23
C ASP A 352 0.54 -17.96 -33.62
N ASP A 353 1.28 -16.95 -34.07
CA ASP A 353 2.53 -16.52 -33.43
C ASP A 353 2.27 -15.99 -32.01
N LEU A 354 1.22 -15.18 -31.80
CA LEU A 354 0.79 -14.73 -30.47
C LEU A 354 0.31 -15.90 -29.60
N ALA A 355 -0.44 -16.83 -30.18
CA ALA A 355 -0.90 -18.05 -29.53
C ALA A 355 0.28 -18.98 -29.17
N PHE A 356 1.37 -18.99 -29.95
CA PHE A 356 2.61 -19.68 -29.62
C PHE A 356 3.40 -18.95 -28.53
N ALA A 357 3.56 -17.63 -28.64
CA ALA A 357 4.24 -16.80 -27.66
C ALA A 357 3.61 -16.92 -26.27
N VAL A 358 2.28 -16.83 -26.17
CA VAL A 358 1.56 -16.90 -24.90
C VAL A 358 1.66 -18.29 -24.25
N ARG A 359 1.59 -19.38 -25.02
CA ARG A 359 1.82 -20.76 -24.53
C ARG A 359 3.25 -20.97 -24.01
N ASN A 360 4.24 -20.26 -24.54
CA ASN A 360 5.63 -20.31 -24.07
C ASN A 360 5.94 -19.26 -22.97
N SER A 361 5.00 -18.40 -22.59
CA SER A 361 5.26 -17.20 -21.75
C SER A 361 5.72 -17.48 -20.31
N THR A 362 5.43 -18.67 -19.78
CA THR A 362 5.88 -19.14 -18.46
C THR A 362 6.76 -20.40 -18.56
N LYS A 363 7.29 -20.69 -19.76
CA LYS A 363 8.18 -21.83 -20.01
C LYS A 363 9.39 -21.80 -19.09
N ASN A 364 9.72 -22.96 -18.51
CA ASN A 364 10.78 -23.16 -17.51
C ASN A 364 10.55 -22.45 -16.15
N SER A 365 9.38 -21.84 -15.92
CA SER A 365 9.07 -21.16 -14.66
C SER A 365 8.42 -22.12 -13.66
N ALA A 366 9.09 -22.39 -12.54
CA ALA A 366 8.57 -23.25 -11.47
C ALA A 366 7.40 -22.60 -10.67
N MET A 367 7.21 -21.29 -10.80
CA MET A 367 6.36 -20.48 -9.91
C MET A 367 4.94 -20.19 -10.42
N ASP A 368 4.70 -20.32 -11.74
CA ASP A 368 3.42 -20.00 -12.40
C ASP A 368 3.34 -20.69 -13.77
N GLU A 369 3.38 -22.03 -13.78
CA GLU A 369 3.28 -22.82 -15.01
C GLU A 369 2.01 -22.53 -15.81
N MET A 370 2.04 -22.75 -17.14
CA MET A 370 0.85 -22.64 -17.98
C MET A 370 0.05 -23.93 -17.91
N VAL A 371 -1.23 -23.86 -17.55
CA VAL A 371 -2.11 -25.02 -17.37
C VAL A 371 -3.29 -24.96 -18.34
N ASN A 372 -3.65 -26.09 -18.96
CA ASN A 372 -4.89 -26.28 -19.70
C ASN A 372 -5.80 -27.21 -18.90
N ILE A 373 -6.98 -26.72 -18.48
CA ILE A 373 -7.97 -27.52 -17.76
C ILE A 373 -8.99 -28.14 -18.72
N VAL A 374 -9.27 -29.43 -18.53
CA VAL A 374 -10.16 -30.23 -19.37
C VAL A 374 -11.08 -31.07 -18.49
N HIS A 375 -12.39 -30.90 -18.66
CA HIS A 375 -13.37 -31.77 -18.02
C HIS A 375 -13.26 -33.23 -18.53
N LYS A 376 -13.19 -34.19 -17.61
CA LYS A 376 -12.97 -35.63 -17.82
C LYS A 376 -13.83 -36.22 -18.95
N ASN A 377 -15.15 -35.98 -18.91
CA ASN A 377 -16.10 -36.53 -19.89
C ASN A 377 -15.93 -35.97 -21.31
N ARG A 378 -15.04 -35.00 -21.52
CA ARG A 378 -14.67 -34.43 -22.82
C ARG A 378 -13.17 -34.59 -23.14
N TYR A 379 -12.43 -35.33 -22.33
CA TYR A 379 -11.02 -35.61 -22.59
C TYR A 379 -10.87 -36.64 -23.71
N ASN A 380 -10.10 -36.30 -24.74
CA ASN A 380 -9.75 -37.20 -25.83
C ASN A 380 -8.22 -37.39 -25.84
N SER A 381 -7.78 -38.56 -25.38
CA SER A 381 -6.37 -38.94 -25.24
C SER A 381 -5.61 -39.02 -26.57
N SER A 382 -6.31 -39.16 -27.70
CA SER A 382 -5.70 -39.21 -29.04
C SER A 382 -5.28 -37.84 -29.58
N ARG A 383 -5.66 -36.72 -28.92
CA ARG A 383 -5.25 -35.37 -29.35
C ARG A 383 -3.89 -34.99 -28.74
N PRO A 384 -2.86 -34.66 -29.56
CA PRO A 384 -1.53 -34.36 -29.04
C PRO A 384 -1.51 -33.04 -28.24
N HIS A 385 -1.17 -33.13 -26.96
CA HIS A 385 -1.08 -31.95 -26.09
C HIS A 385 0.26 -31.18 -26.28
N PRO A 386 0.27 -29.84 -26.31
CA PRO A 386 1.52 -29.07 -26.39
C PRO A 386 2.42 -29.29 -25.17
N ARG A 387 3.61 -29.87 -25.35
CA ARG A 387 4.58 -30.22 -24.27
C ARG A 387 5.03 -29.07 -23.33
N VAL A 388 4.64 -27.83 -23.60
CA VAL A 388 4.98 -26.63 -22.81
C VAL A 388 3.85 -26.23 -21.85
N VAL A 389 2.65 -26.81 -22.02
CA VAL A 389 1.47 -26.58 -21.19
C VAL A 389 1.19 -27.85 -20.38
N ARG A 390 0.92 -27.70 -19.09
CA ARG A 390 0.46 -28.80 -18.23
C ARG A 390 -1.02 -29.05 -18.50
N LEU A 391 -1.37 -30.26 -18.93
CA LEU A 391 -2.76 -30.70 -18.96
C LEU A 391 -3.21 -31.05 -17.53
N VAL A 392 -4.36 -30.55 -17.12
CA VAL A 392 -5.08 -30.98 -15.91
C VAL A 392 -6.46 -31.47 -16.32
N VAL A 393 -6.67 -32.78 -16.23
CA VAL A 393 -8.00 -33.39 -16.40
C VAL A 393 -8.70 -33.39 -15.04
N TYR A 394 -9.94 -32.90 -14.98
CA TYR A 394 -10.70 -32.77 -13.74
C TYR A 394 -12.13 -33.34 -13.90
N ASP A 395 -12.72 -33.79 -12.79
CA ASP A 395 -14.08 -34.31 -12.73
C ASP A 395 -15.02 -33.24 -12.13
N LYS A 396 -14.78 -32.88 -10.87
CA LYS A 396 -15.47 -31.79 -10.16
C LYS A 396 -14.61 -30.52 -10.14
N ILE A 397 -15.22 -29.33 -10.20
CA ILE A 397 -14.47 -28.06 -10.30
C ILE A 397 -13.74 -27.74 -8.98
N GLU A 398 -14.28 -28.25 -7.88
CA GLU A 398 -13.80 -28.19 -6.50
C GLU A 398 -12.48 -28.95 -6.30
N ASP A 399 -12.16 -29.92 -7.17
CA ASP A 399 -10.91 -30.67 -7.11
C ASP A 399 -9.72 -29.91 -7.75
N LEU A 400 -9.98 -28.88 -8.58
CA LEU A 400 -8.93 -28.16 -9.28
C LEU A 400 -7.80 -27.63 -8.37
N PRO A 401 -8.06 -27.02 -7.20
CA PRO A 401 -6.98 -26.58 -6.30
C PRO A 401 -6.03 -27.71 -5.89
N LYS A 402 -6.55 -28.93 -5.66
CA LYS A 402 -5.74 -30.13 -5.31
C LYS A 402 -4.98 -30.65 -6.53
N LEU A 403 -5.61 -30.68 -7.70
CA LEU A 403 -5.01 -31.10 -8.97
C LEU A 403 -3.93 -30.13 -9.47
N LEU A 404 -3.96 -28.86 -9.04
CA LEU A 404 -3.00 -27.80 -9.35
C LEU A 404 -1.82 -27.73 -8.36
N THR A 405 -2.02 -28.09 -7.08
CA THR A 405 -0.91 -28.17 -6.11
C THR A 405 -0.04 -29.40 -6.29
N GLY A 406 -0.60 -30.52 -6.74
CA GLY A 406 0.16 -31.74 -6.99
C GLY A 406 1.36 -31.51 -7.94
N SER A 407 2.53 -32.00 -7.54
CA SER A 407 3.75 -31.98 -8.37
C SER A 407 3.55 -32.82 -9.64
N ILE A 408 4.13 -32.36 -10.75
CA ILE A 408 4.17 -33.14 -12.00
C ILE A 408 4.96 -34.43 -11.73
N PRO A 409 4.37 -35.63 -11.94
CA PRO A 409 5.14 -36.87 -11.94
C PRO A 409 6.23 -36.76 -13.03
N PRO A 410 7.51 -37.05 -12.74
CA PRO A 410 8.57 -36.88 -13.71
C PRO A 410 8.24 -37.66 -14.98
N VAL A 411 8.25 -36.96 -16.13
CA VAL A 411 7.79 -37.52 -17.41
C VAL A 411 8.65 -38.74 -17.75
N VAL A 412 8.10 -39.92 -17.52
CA VAL A 412 8.73 -41.19 -17.91
C VAL A 412 8.89 -41.14 -19.44
N PRO A 413 10.12 -41.21 -19.98
CA PRO A 413 10.30 -41.23 -21.41
C PRO A 413 9.64 -42.49 -21.96
N SER A 414 8.77 -42.33 -22.97
CA SER A 414 8.11 -43.48 -23.61
C SER A 414 9.17 -44.47 -24.10
N PRO A 415 9.05 -45.78 -23.79
CA PRO A 415 10.07 -46.77 -24.10
C PRO A 415 10.32 -46.95 -25.61
N ASN A 416 9.43 -46.42 -26.46
CA ASN A 416 9.48 -46.57 -27.91
C ASN A 416 10.06 -45.34 -28.64
N ALA A 417 10.75 -44.43 -27.94
CA ALA A 417 11.40 -43.27 -28.55
C ALA A 417 12.81 -43.62 -29.08
N PRO A 418 13.08 -43.53 -30.40
CA PRO A 418 14.40 -43.87 -30.95
C PRO A 418 15.50 -42.88 -30.52
N PRO A 419 16.76 -43.34 -30.38
CA PRO A 419 17.84 -42.56 -29.78
C PRO A 419 18.38 -41.45 -30.70
N SER A 420 17.80 -40.25 -30.61
CA SER A 420 18.27 -39.08 -31.35
C SER A 420 19.59 -38.53 -30.78
N ARG A 421 20.67 -38.56 -31.58
CA ARG A 421 22.01 -38.11 -31.20
C ARG A 421 22.15 -36.58 -31.22
N ALA A 422 21.98 -35.90 -30.08
CA ALA A 422 22.68 -34.63 -29.78
C ALA A 422 22.52 -34.18 -28.31
N ILE A 423 23.59 -34.27 -27.50
CA ILE A 423 23.70 -33.55 -26.21
C ILE A 423 25.12 -32.98 -26.09
N PRO A 424 25.30 -31.65 -25.89
CA PRO A 424 26.62 -31.06 -25.66
C PRO A 424 27.26 -31.52 -24.35
N ARG A 425 28.56 -31.87 -24.39
CA ARG A 425 29.34 -32.33 -23.23
C ARG A 425 29.70 -31.18 -22.25
N ILE A 426 28.80 -30.79 -21.35
CA ILE A 426 29.15 -29.94 -20.19
C ILE A 426 28.47 -30.44 -18.91
N LEU A 427 28.86 -31.61 -18.41
CA LEU A 427 28.50 -32.08 -17.05
C LEU A 427 29.42 -33.23 -16.55
N ARG A 428 30.73 -33.18 -16.81
CA ARG A 428 31.69 -34.23 -16.40
C ARG A 428 33.05 -33.69 -15.90
N ALA A 429 33.02 -32.57 -15.18
CA ALA A 429 34.22 -31.89 -14.68
C ALA A 429 34.13 -31.42 -13.20
N LEU A 430 33.05 -31.78 -12.48
CA LEU A 430 32.81 -31.41 -11.07
C LEU A 430 32.30 -32.61 -10.24
N SER A 431 32.82 -33.81 -10.53
CA SER A 431 32.56 -35.01 -9.74
C SER A 431 33.84 -35.83 -9.63
N GLY A 432 34.54 -35.62 -8.52
CA GLY A 432 35.82 -36.23 -8.17
C GLY A 432 36.35 -35.58 -6.88
N HIS A 433 36.89 -36.38 -5.96
CA HIS A 433 37.30 -36.00 -4.60
C HIS A 433 36.16 -35.63 -3.64
N ALA A 434 35.37 -36.65 -3.29
CA ALA A 434 34.81 -36.76 -1.95
C ALA A 434 35.36 -38.07 -1.34
N GLN A 435 36.17 -37.97 -0.29
CA GLN A 435 36.50 -39.11 0.58
C GLN A 435 35.75 -38.95 1.91
N PRO A 436 35.26 -40.06 2.52
CA PRO A 436 34.54 -40.02 3.79
C PRO A 436 35.50 -40.16 4.99
N LEU A 437 35.19 -39.47 6.10
CA LEU A 437 35.73 -39.68 7.46
C LEU A 437 34.70 -39.10 8.48
N PRO A 438 34.78 -39.37 9.80
CA PRO A 438 33.73 -40.13 10.49
C PRO A 438 33.01 -39.30 11.59
N PRO A 439 32.10 -39.86 12.42
CA PRO A 439 31.18 -39.07 13.23
C PRO A 439 31.74 -38.61 14.60
N SER A 440 31.13 -37.54 15.11
CA SER A 440 30.91 -37.18 16.52
C SER A 440 31.99 -37.49 17.56
N LEU A 441 32.63 -36.44 18.08
CA LEU A 441 33.15 -36.44 19.46
C LEU A 441 33.08 -35.05 20.10
N SER A 442 32.91 -35.02 21.43
CA SER A 442 32.69 -33.83 22.24
C SER A 442 33.86 -33.55 23.19
N TYR A 443 34.37 -32.32 23.20
CA TYR A 443 35.17 -31.73 24.29
C TYR A 443 34.71 -30.25 24.47
N VAL A 444 34.46 -29.66 25.65
CA VAL A 444 34.83 -29.85 27.07
C VAL A 444 36.04 -29.02 27.52
N VAL A 445 35.80 -28.11 28.50
CA VAL A 445 36.76 -27.42 29.41
C VAL A 445 37.64 -26.31 28.77
N PRO A 446 38.08 -25.25 29.51
CA PRO A 446 38.13 -25.12 30.98
C PRO A 446 37.32 -23.98 31.65
N ASN A 447 37.08 -24.17 32.95
CA ASN A 447 36.71 -23.13 33.93
C ASN A 447 37.96 -22.60 34.67
N THR A 448 37.87 -21.36 35.18
CA THR A 448 38.58 -20.87 36.38
C THR A 448 37.55 -20.05 37.18
N VAL A 449 36.98 -20.56 38.28
CA VAL A 449 37.50 -20.68 39.67
C VAL A 449 37.43 -19.35 40.46
N GLY A 450 36.74 -19.40 41.62
CA GLY A 450 36.30 -18.26 42.46
C GLY A 450 34.77 -18.14 42.45
N ALA A 451 33.96 -18.55 43.45
CA ALA A 451 33.99 -18.38 44.92
C ALA A 451 33.85 -16.90 45.34
N GLU A 452 32.91 -16.47 46.19
CA GLU A 452 31.80 -17.12 46.95
C GLU A 452 30.70 -16.05 47.28
N THR A 453 29.57 -16.26 47.99
CA THR A 453 29.03 -17.38 48.82
C THR A 453 27.70 -17.92 48.20
N GLY A 454 26.53 -18.21 48.79
CA GLY A 454 25.91 -18.15 50.15
C GLY A 454 24.58 -17.36 50.16
N THR A 455 23.48 -17.72 50.86
CA THR A 455 23.14 -18.95 51.64
C THR A 455 21.61 -19.20 51.61
N ALA A 456 21.17 -20.39 52.03
CA ALA A 456 19.79 -20.96 51.99
C ALA A 456 18.70 -20.20 52.81
N VAL A 457 17.40 -20.58 52.91
CA VAL A 457 16.78 -21.81 53.49
C VAL A 457 15.29 -21.93 53.02
N THR A 458 14.71 -23.03 52.47
CA THR A 458 14.23 -24.35 53.01
C THR A 458 13.11 -24.28 54.10
N THR A 459 12.00 -25.07 54.17
CA THR A 459 11.37 -26.17 53.39
C THR A 459 9.87 -26.38 53.82
N VAL A 460 9.15 -27.37 53.23
CA VAL A 460 8.02 -28.19 53.82
C VAL A 460 6.60 -27.53 53.90
N VAL A 461 5.46 -28.09 53.43
CA VAL A 461 4.78 -29.45 53.43
C VAL A 461 3.67 -29.53 54.52
N GLU A 462 2.46 -30.16 54.41
CA GLU A 462 1.97 -31.42 53.77
C GLU A 462 0.46 -31.39 53.31
N ALA A 463 0.06 -32.36 52.46
CA ALA A 463 -1.23 -33.10 52.22
C ALA A 463 -2.69 -32.55 52.41
N ASP A 464 -3.52 -32.78 51.36
CA ASP A 464 -4.68 -33.73 51.20
C ASP A 464 -5.27 -34.49 52.43
N PRO A 465 -6.47 -35.17 52.38
CA PRO A 465 -7.41 -35.39 51.26
C PRO A 465 -8.93 -35.22 51.59
N GLY A 466 -9.85 -35.52 50.63
CA GLY A 466 -11.24 -35.88 50.98
C GLY A 466 -12.36 -35.78 49.91
N THR A 467 -12.59 -36.88 49.16
CA THR A 467 -13.88 -37.57 48.84
C THR A 467 -15.25 -36.85 48.93
N ALA A 468 -16.29 -37.20 48.14
CA ALA A 468 -16.47 -38.06 46.94
C ALA A 468 -17.98 -38.04 46.50
N ASN A 469 -18.30 -38.56 45.30
CA ASN A 469 -19.65 -39.04 44.87
C ASN A 469 -20.78 -37.96 44.79
N ASP A 470 -21.94 -38.09 44.12
CA ASP A 470 -22.59 -39.03 43.16
C ASP A 470 -23.77 -38.24 42.48
N ALA A 471 -24.46 -38.62 41.39
CA ALA A 471 -24.30 -39.61 40.30
C ALA A 471 -25.35 -39.32 39.16
N ASP A 472 -25.60 -40.30 38.30
CA ASP A 472 -26.86 -40.60 37.56
C ASP A 472 -27.27 -39.96 36.20
N MET A 473 -27.64 -40.92 35.31
CA MET A 473 -28.67 -40.93 34.25
C MET A 473 -28.50 -40.15 32.93
N GLU A 474 -28.09 -40.92 31.91
CA GLU A 474 -28.67 -40.89 30.55
C GLU A 474 -30.14 -41.38 30.57
N PRO A 475 -30.92 -41.20 29.49
CA PRO A 475 -31.02 -42.31 28.53
C PRO A 475 -31.11 -41.93 27.03
N GLU A 476 -30.92 -42.95 26.18
CA GLU A 476 -31.26 -43.03 24.74
C GLU A 476 -32.80 -43.12 24.54
N GLU A 477 -33.45 -43.12 23.36
CA GLU A 477 -33.07 -43.07 21.92
C GLU A 477 -33.62 -41.75 21.28
N GLU A 478 -33.93 -41.50 20.00
CA GLU A 478 -34.04 -42.28 18.74
C GLU A 478 -33.75 -41.36 17.50
N GLN A 479 -34.48 -41.46 16.39
CA GLN A 479 -34.22 -40.82 15.09
C GLN A 479 -35.42 -39.92 14.67
N ILE A 480 -35.37 -39.05 13.65
CA ILE A 480 -35.37 -39.32 12.20
C ILE A 480 -34.90 -38.06 11.42
N GLU A 481 -34.52 -38.26 10.14
CA GLU A 481 -34.00 -37.28 9.19
C GLU A 481 -34.91 -36.07 8.89
N ASP A 482 -34.29 -34.92 8.59
CA ASP A 482 -34.67 -34.10 7.42
C ASP A 482 -33.43 -33.44 6.80
N VAL A 483 -33.32 -33.40 5.47
CA VAL A 483 -32.02 -33.18 4.77
C VAL A 483 -31.97 -31.85 4.02
N ALA A 484 -31.33 -30.86 4.65
CA ALA A 484 -30.98 -29.57 4.03
C ALA A 484 -29.53 -29.58 3.46
N PRO A 485 -29.25 -28.84 2.36
CA PRO A 485 -27.98 -28.95 1.63
C PRO A 485 -26.79 -28.33 2.38
N GLN A 486 -25.80 -29.16 2.73
CA GLN A 486 -24.58 -28.74 3.43
C GLN A 486 -23.68 -27.85 2.54
N ALA A 487 -23.41 -26.62 3.00
CA ALA A 487 -22.40 -25.75 2.41
C ALA A 487 -20.99 -26.17 2.87
N ILE A 488 -20.11 -26.54 1.94
CA ILE A 488 -18.76 -27.05 2.26
C ILE A 488 -17.82 -25.89 2.68
N PRO A 489 -17.11 -25.97 3.83
CA PRO A 489 -16.26 -24.87 4.33
C PRO A 489 -15.01 -24.56 3.50
N PHE A 490 -14.53 -23.31 3.59
CA PHE A 490 -13.47 -22.76 2.73
C PHE A 490 -12.02 -23.03 3.22
N SER A 491 -11.65 -24.29 3.39
CA SER A 491 -10.41 -24.74 4.05
C SER A 491 -9.12 -24.67 3.20
N ILE A 492 -8.60 -23.45 2.94
CA ILE A 492 -7.16 -23.21 2.70
C ILE A 492 -6.57 -22.23 3.73
N ILE A 493 -7.28 -22.04 4.84
CA ILE A 493 -6.74 -21.67 6.15
C ILE A 493 -7.33 -22.71 7.11
N GLY A 494 -6.51 -23.38 7.91
CA GLY A 494 -7.02 -24.36 8.88
C GLY A 494 -7.82 -23.67 10.00
N PRO A 495 -8.79 -24.35 10.64
CA PRO A 495 -9.42 -23.83 11.85
C PRO A 495 -8.35 -23.67 12.92
N LEU A 496 -8.13 -22.44 13.38
CA LEU A 496 -7.10 -22.14 14.37
C LEU A 496 -7.50 -20.88 15.15
N LEU A 497 -7.64 -21.07 16.46
CA LEU A 497 -8.52 -20.32 17.35
C LEU A 497 -9.99 -20.59 17.04
N ASP A 498 -10.65 -21.26 17.98
CA ASP A 498 -12.09 -21.08 18.18
C ASP A 498 -12.34 -19.58 18.29
N GLN A 499 -13.18 -19.06 17.40
CA GLN A 499 -13.82 -17.78 17.70
C GLN A 499 -14.85 -18.12 18.78
N PRO A 500 -14.86 -17.45 19.95
CA PRO A 500 -15.96 -17.62 20.89
C PRO A 500 -17.24 -17.33 20.12
N ASP A 501 -18.25 -18.17 20.27
CA ASP A 501 -19.49 -18.01 19.52
C ASP A 501 -20.14 -16.70 19.96
N ILE A 502 -20.07 -15.68 19.10
CA ILE A 502 -20.60 -14.35 19.39
C ILE A 502 -22.07 -14.43 18.99
N PRO A 503 -23.02 -14.49 19.94
CA PRO A 503 -24.44 -14.57 19.59
C PRO A 503 -24.82 -13.38 18.71
N GLU A 504 -25.77 -13.59 17.80
CA GLU A 504 -26.24 -12.50 16.95
C GLU A 504 -26.72 -11.32 17.83
N PRO A 505 -26.24 -10.09 17.60
CA PRO A 505 -26.48 -9.00 18.54
C PRO A 505 -27.99 -8.72 18.66
N THR A 506 -28.47 -8.67 19.90
CA THR A 506 -29.90 -8.46 20.20
C THR A 506 -30.41 -7.14 19.63
N GLU A 507 -31.73 -6.99 19.48
CA GLU A 507 -32.34 -5.72 19.08
C GLU A 507 -31.98 -4.56 20.02
N ASP A 508 -31.87 -4.82 21.33
CA ASP A 508 -31.41 -3.82 22.29
C ASP A 508 -29.91 -3.51 22.14
N GLU A 509 -29.06 -4.46 21.74
CA GLU A 509 -27.67 -4.17 21.36
C GLU A 509 -27.57 -3.37 20.06
N HIS A 510 -28.40 -3.66 19.05
CA HIS A 510 -28.51 -2.85 17.84
C HIS A 510 -28.98 -1.42 18.14
N ARG A 511 -29.96 -1.26 19.04
CA ARG A 511 -30.45 0.02 19.54
C ARG A 511 -29.39 0.77 20.32
N ASN A 512 -28.69 0.11 21.24
CA ASN A 512 -27.60 0.69 22.02
C ASN A 512 -26.40 1.06 21.14
N ALA A 513 -26.01 0.21 20.19
CA ALA A 513 -24.99 0.53 19.18
C ALA A 513 -25.40 1.72 18.30
N THR A 514 -26.69 1.87 17.99
CA THR A 514 -27.23 3.04 17.28
C THR A 514 -27.15 4.31 18.14
N ILE A 515 -27.50 4.24 19.43
CA ILE A 515 -27.34 5.36 20.39
C ILE A 515 -25.86 5.74 20.53
N ILE A 516 -24.95 4.76 20.69
CA ILE A 516 -23.51 4.97 20.76
C ILE A 516 -22.99 5.57 19.43
N GLN A 517 -23.45 5.10 18.27
CA GLN A 517 -23.09 5.71 16.98
C GLN A 517 -23.61 7.15 16.86
N LEU A 518 -24.83 7.46 17.30
CA LEU A 518 -25.37 8.82 17.27
C LEU A 518 -24.60 9.75 18.23
N ALA A 519 -24.31 9.29 19.44
CA ALA A 519 -23.47 10.00 20.41
C ALA A 519 -22.05 10.22 19.86
N TYR A 520 -21.45 9.20 19.26
CA TYR A 520 -20.11 9.26 18.65
C TYR A 520 -20.09 10.18 17.42
N ARG A 521 -21.11 10.15 16.56
CA ARG A 521 -21.28 11.07 15.42
C ARG A 521 -21.48 12.51 15.89
N LYS A 522 -22.26 12.76 16.95
CA LYS A 522 -22.45 14.09 17.55
C LYS A 522 -21.15 14.60 18.19
N TYR A 523 -20.47 13.75 18.95
CA TYR A 523 -19.13 14.01 19.50
C TYR A 523 -18.10 14.28 18.40
N TRP A 524 -18.13 13.55 17.27
CA TRP A 524 -17.26 13.80 16.12
C TRP A 524 -17.68 14.99 15.25
N SER A 525 -18.94 15.42 15.26
CA SER A 525 -19.31 16.74 14.71
C SER A 525 -18.64 17.85 15.53
N HIS A 526 -18.63 17.72 16.86
CA HIS A 526 -17.91 18.64 17.75
C HIS A 526 -16.37 18.45 17.77
N LYS A 527 -15.84 17.29 17.37
CA LYS A 527 -14.39 16.96 17.37
C LYS A 527 -13.73 17.04 15.99
N GLY A 528 -14.49 16.99 14.90
CA GLY A 528 -14.03 17.32 13.55
C GLY A 528 -13.58 18.78 13.47
N ASN A 529 -14.30 19.66 14.17
CA ASN A 529 -13.92 21.05 14.43
C ASN A 529 -12.80 21.20 15.50
N ARG A 530 -12.10 20.11 15.87
CA ARG A 530 -10.89 20.12 16.72
C ARG A 530 -9.60 19.70 15.99
N GLN A 531 -9.56 19.80 14.66
CA GLN A 531 -8.38 20.48 14.10
C GLN A 531 -8.53 21.93 14.58
N THR A 532 -7.71 22.35 15.55
CA THR A 532 -7.90 23.65 16.20
C THR A 532 -7.90 24.76 15.15
N GLN A 533 -8.70 25.81 15.35
CA GLN A 533 -8.75 26.96 14.44
C GLN A 533 -7.33 27.49 14.15
N VAL A 534 -6.49 27.48 15.19
CA VAL A 534 -5.03 27.67 15.18
C VAL A 534 -4.33 26.83 14.10
N ALA A 535 -4.51 25.51 14.10
CA ALA A 535 -3.89 24.60 13.14
C ALA A 535 -4.44 24.78 11.71
N VAL A 536 -5.75 25.02 11.55
CA VAL A 536 -6.35 25.28 10.22
C VAL A 536 -5.82 26.59 9.62
N SER A 537 -5.73 27.65 10.42
CA SER A 537 -5.09 28.91 10.01
C SER A 537 -3.61 28.71 9.73
N ARG A 538 -2.87 27.91 10.52
CA ARG A 538 -1.44 27.63 10.27
C ARG A 538 -1.22 26.92 8.94
N ASP A 539 -2.01 25.90 8.64
CA ASP A 539 -1.91 25.15 7.39
C ASP A 539 -2.21 26.08 6.19
N LYS A 540 -3.24 26.93 6.30
CA LYS A 540 -3.52 28.00 5.31
C LYS A 540 -2.31 28.93 5.11
N TRP A 541 -1.78 29.53 6.18
CA TRP A 541 -0.64 30.45 6.09
C TRP A 541 0.63 29.77 5.56
N PHE A 542 0.85 28.49 5.88
CA PHE A 542 1.92 27.69 5.28
C PHE A 542 1.72 27.52 3.77
N TYR A 543 0.51 27.19 3.29
CA TYR A 543 0.23 27.10 1.85
C TYR A 543 0.37 28.45 1.13
N ASP A 544 -0.01 29.55 1.76
CA ASP A 544 0.17 30.89 1.17
C ASP A 544 1.64 31.32 1.11
N CYS A 545 2.46 30.93 2.09
CA CYS A 545 3.93 31.04 2.01
C CYS A 545 4.51 30.12 0.92
N LEU A 546 3.97 28.91 0.76
CA LEU A 546 4.48 27.91 -0.18
C LEU A 546 4.33 28.34 -1.65
N LYS A 547 3.27 29.09 -1.99
CA LYS A 547 3.01 29.65 -3.33
C LYS A 547 4.04 30.68 -3.81
N MET A 548 4.94 31.16 -2.95
CA MET A 548 5.96 32.16 -3.30
C MET A 548 7.17 31.52 -4.01
N ASP A 549 6.96 30.99 -5.22
CA ASP A 549 7.99 30.29 -5.99
C ASP A 549 9.20 31.16 -6.37
N SER A 550 9.03 32.48 -6.44
CA SER A 550 10.08 33.46 -6.74
C SER A 550 11.19 33.57 -5.68
N ILE A 551 10.98 33.02 -4.47
CA ILE A 551 11.91 33.15 -3.35
C ILE A 551 12.99 32.06 -3.42
N LYS A 552 14.26 32.47 -3.44
CA LYS A 552 15.39 31.55 -3.63
C LYS A 552 15.54 30.60 -2.43
N PRO A 553 15.96 29.33 -2.64
CA PRO A 553 16.31 28.44 -1.54
C PRO A 553 17.42 29.02 -0.66
N GLY A 554 17.15 29.26 0.62
CA GLY A 554 18.08 29.96 1.52
C GLY A 554 17.57 30.07 2.95
N ARG A 555 18.25 30.89 3.78
CA ARG A 555 17.86 31.13 5.19
C ARG A 555 16.47 31.74 5.30
N TYR A 556 16.18 32.74 4.45
CA TYR A 556 14.88 33.41 4.42
C TYR A 556 13.73 32.45 4.10
N ARG A 557 13.85 31.62 3.04
CA ARG A 557 12.81 30.62 2.69
C ARG A 557 12.55 29.60 3.82
N LYS A 558 13.53 29.31 4.68
CA LYS A 558 13.33 28.47 5.88
C LYS A 558 12.55 29.20 6.99
N MET A 559 12.81 30.49 7.23
CA MET A 559 12.03 31.31 8.16
C MET A 559 10.58 31.47 7.67
N MET A 560 10.40 31.68 6.37
CA MET A 560 9.10 31.86 5.74
C MET A 560 8.25 30.57 5.71
N LEU A 561 8.84 29.39 5.45
CA LEU A 561 8.09 28.12 5.35
C LEU A 561 7.94 27.36 6.68
N GLY A 562 8.34 27.94 7.81
CA GLY A 562 8.15 27.32 9.14
C GLY A 562 7.73 28.36 10.18
N PRO A 563 8.67 29.10 10.77
CA PRO A 563 8.39 30.12 11.78
C PRO A 563 7.31 31.18 11.43
N LEU A 564 7.30 31.70 10.20
CA LEU A 564 6.40 32.80 9.81
C LEU A 564 4.90 32.44 9.89
N PRO A 565 4.41 31.29 9.38
CA PRO A 565 3.06 30.80 9.63
C PRO A 565 2.60 30.87 11.09
N HIS A 566 3.48 30.57 12.06
CA HIS A 566 3.13 30.67 13.48
C HIS A 566 2.92 32.13 13.95
N ILE A 567 3.76 33.07 13.48
CA ILE A 567 3.58 34.52 13.72
C ILE A 567 2.25 35.01 13.13
N LEU A 568 1.94 34.60 11.90
CA LEU A 568 0.71 35.01 11.20
C LEU A 568 -0.56 34.50 11.90
N VAL A 569 -0.54 33.28 12.44
CA VAL A 569 -1.62 32.75 13.29
C VAL A 569 -1.73 33.54 14.60
N GLY A 570 -0.61 33.84 15.27
CA GLY A 570 -0.59 34.67 16.48
C GLY A 570 -1.24 36.05 16.25
N LEU A 571 -0.84 36.75 15.19
CA LEU A 571 -1.43 38.02 14.79
C LEU A 571 -2.92 37.92 14.44
N GLU A 572 -3.34 36.83 13.79
CA GLU A 572 -4.75 36.60 13.45
C GLU A 572 -5.62 36.37 14.69
N LEU A 573 -5.12 35.65 15.70
CA LEU A 573 -5.79 35.44 16.98
C LEU A 573 -5.84 36.72 17.83
N ILE A 574 -4.76 37.50 17.88
CA ILE A 574 -4.73 38.82 18.55
C ILE A 574 -5.69 39.81 17.89
N TYR A 575 -5.80 39.79 16.55
CA TYR A 575 -6.77 40.59 15.81
C TYR A 575 -8.22 40.22 16.19
N MET A 576 -8.54 38.92 16.28
CA MET A 576 -9.87 38.47 16.71
C MET A 576 -10.18 38.89 18.14
N GLY A 577 -9.24 38.70 19.09
CA GLY A 577 -9.42 39.10 20.49
C GLY A 577 -9.58 40.61 20.68
N THR A 578 -8.84 41.44 19.94
CA THR A 578 -9.00 42.90 19.97
C THR A 578 -10.33 43.37 19.35
N GLN A 579 -10.82 42.71 18.29
CA GLN A 579 -12.14 43.00 17.72
C GLN A 579 -13.30 42.56 18.64
N GLU A 580 -13.18 41.41 19.31
CA GLU A 580 -14.14 40.99 20.33
C GLU A 580 -14.16 41.98 21.51
N SER A 581 -12.98 42.35 22.02
CA SER A 581 -12.83 43.34 23.09
C SER A 581 -13.52 44.67 22.73
N LYS A 582 -13.24 45.21 21.54
CA LYS A 582 -13.91 46.40 20.98
C LYS A 582 -15.43 46.25 20.87
N SER A 583 -15.93 45.07 20.47
CA SER A 583 -17.36 44.77 20.42
C SER A 583 -17.99 44.80 21.81
N ASN A 584 -17.32 44.21 22.80
CA ASN A 584 -17.80 44.14 24.18
C ASN A 584 -17.72 45.49 24.90
N THR A 585 -16.68 46.28 24.70
CA THR A 585 -16.62 47.69 25.15
C THR A 585 -17.78 48.49 24.57
N LYS A 586 -18.01 48.43 23.24
CA LYS A 586 -19.15 49.10 22.58
C LYS A 586 -20.53 48.65 23.08
N LYS A 587 -20.69 47.41 23.55
CA LYS A 587 -21.93 46.96 24.21
C LYS A 587 -22.09 47.61 25.58
N ARG A 588 -21.01 47.70 26.38
CA ARG A 588 -21.04 48.34 27.70
C ARG A 588 -21.36 49.83 27.63
N THR A 589 -20.82 50.57 26.65
CA THR A 589 -21.13 52.00 26.42
C THR A 589 -22.61 52.28 26.05
N ARG A 590 -23.44 51.24 25.85
CA ARG A 590 -24.90 51.38 25.63
C ARG A 590 -25.74 51.16 26.89
N LEU A 591 -25.12 50.81 28.02
CA LEU A 591 -25.79 50.68 29.30
C LEU A 591 -25.84 52.04 30.00
N PRO A 592 -26.85 52.31 30.86
CA PRO A 592 -26.83 53.47 31.75
C PRO A 592 -25.69 53.30 32.76
N LEU A 593 -24.63 54.09 32.60
CA LEU A 593 -23.40 54.07 33.40
C LEU A 593 -23.09 55.48 33.92
N LYS A 594 -22.21 55.58 34.92
CA LYS A 594 -21.73 56.87 35.42
C LYS A 594 -20.75 57.51 34.43
N SER A 595 -20.60 58.84 34.47
CA SER A 595 -19.70 59.58 33.55
C SER A 595 -18.27 59.02 33.56
N GLU A 596 -17.72 58.81 34.77
CA GLU A 596 -16.37 58.26 34.98
C GLU A 596 -16.16 56.87 34.32
N GLU A 597 -17.22 56.05 34.26
CA GLU A 597 -17.20 54.74 33.63
C GLU A 597 -17.27 54.84 32.10
N LEU A 598 -17.97 55.85 31.57
CA LEU A 598 -18.02 56.14 30.13
C LEU A 598 -16.67 56.66 29.63
N ASP A 599 -16.02 57.57 30.37
CA ASP A 599 -14.68 58.08 30.05
C ASP A 599 -13.64 56.96 30.04
N LEU A 600 -13.71 56.03 31.00
CA LEU A 600 -12.86 54.83 31.03
C LEU A 600 -13.13 53.91 29.83
N LEU A 601 -14.39 53.71 29.44
CA LEU A 601 -14.75 52.88 28.29
C LEU A 601 -14.32 53.51 26.95
N ASP A 602 -14.39 54.83 26.78
CA ASP A 602 -13.89 55.48 25.56
C ASP A 602 -12.37 55.45 25.48
N LYS A 603 -11.66 55.66 26.60
CA LYS A 603 -10.20 55.46 26.68
C LYS A 603 -9.82 54.03 26.26
N GLN A 604 -10.51 53.01 26.79
CA GLN A 604 -10.32 51.61 26.38
C GLN A 604 -10.65 51.38 24.89
N LEU A 605 -11.72 51.99 24.37
CA LEU A 605 -12.10 51.89 22.95
C LEU A 605 -11.04 52.51 22.04
N THR A 606 -10.49 53.66 22.41
CA THR A 606 -9.42 54.36 21.71
C THR A 606 -8.12 53.54 21.72
N GLN A 607 -7.70 53.02 22.88
CA GLN A 607 -6.54 52.12 22.98
C GLN A 607 -6.73 50.84 22.13
N THR A 608 -7.90 50.21 22.19
CA THR A 608 -8.21 48.99 21.41
C THR A 608 -8.24 49.28 19.90
N ASN A 609 -8.74 50.44 19.48
CA ASN A 609 -8.66 50.88 18.08
C ASN A 609 -7.21 51.11 17.62
N SER A 610 -6.31 51.58 18.49
CA SER A 610 -4.88 51.72 18.20
C SER A 610 -4.22 50.34 18.01
N ALA A 611 -4.49 49.39 18.91
CA ALA A 611 -4.02 48.01 18.79
C ALA A 611 -4.46 47.34 17.49
N ILE A 612 -5.75 47.47 17.12
CA ILE A 612 -6.27 46.93 15.84
C ILE A 612 -5.51 47.51 14.64
N LYS A 613 -5.20 48.81 14.64
CA LYS A 613 -4.40 49.46 13.60
C LYS A 613 -2.97 48.89 13.55
N LYS A 614 -2.29 48.72 14.69
CA LYS A 614 -0.94 48.12 14.77
C LYS A 614 -0.92 46.68 14.22
N VAL A 615 -1.82 45.83 14.70
CA VAL A 615 -1.93 44.42 14.27
C VAL A 615 -2.26 44.32 12.77
N THR A 616 -3.14 45.18 12.24
CA THR A 616 -3.44 45.21 10.80
C THR A 616 -2.25 45.72 9.98
N LYS A 617 -1.46 46.67 10.48
CA LYS A 617 -0.20 47.12 9.85
C LYS A 617 0.79 45.96 9.72
N TRP A 618 1.09 45.26 10.83
CA TRP A 618 2.05 44.14 10.79
C TRP A 618 1.55 42.97 9.95
N LYS A 619 0.25 42.63 10.00
CA LYS A 619 -0.31 41.58 9.14
C LYS A 619 -0.08 41.90 7.65
N LYS A 620 -0.36 43.13 7.22
CA LYS A 620 -0.07 43.59 5.84
C LYS A 620 1.42 43.62 5.44
N ILE A 621 2.34 43.61 6.40
CA ILE A 621 3.80 43.60 6.17
C ILE A 621 4.37 42.16 6.15
N LEU A 622 3.67 41.20 6.75
CA LEU A 622 4.11 39.81 6.90
C LEU A 622 3.28 38.80 6.09
N GLU A 623 2.16 39.22 5.52
CA GLU A 623 1.31 38.41 4.64
C GLU A 623 2.06 38.07 3.33
N PRO A 624 2.08 36.82 2.85
CA PRO A 624 2.81 36.42 1.64
C PRO A 624 2.51 37.24 0.35
N PRO A 625 1.30 37.77 0.13
CA PRO A 625 1.05 38.76 -0.94
C PRO A 625 1.81 40.08 -0.83
N SER A 626 2.40 40.43 0.33
CA SER A 626 3.19 41.65 0.53
C SER A 626 4.54 41.53 -0.18
N LEU A 627 4.63 42.15 -1.34
CA LEU A 627 5.67 41.83 -2.32
C LEU A 627 7.07 42.22 -1.85
N ASP A 628 7.24 43.35 -1.18
CA ASP A 628 8.54 44.01 -1.06
C ASP A 628 9.47 43.34 -0.04
N LEU A 629 8.99 43.09 1.19
CA LEU A 629 9.75 42.39 2.24
C LEU A 629 10.19 41.00 1.77
N HIS A 630 9.26 40.26 1.14
CA HIS A 630 9.48 38.88 0.71
C HIS A 630 10.31 38.77 -0.57
N ARG A 631 10.21 39.75 -1.49
CA ARG A 631 11.08 39.85 -2.69
C ARG A 631 12.51 40.20 -2.30
N GLY A 632 12.70 41.13 -1.36
CA GLY A 632 14.02 41.52 -0.84
C GLY A 632 14.72 40.40 -0.05
N GLN A 633 13.95 39.47 0.53
CA GLN A 633 14.46 38.37 1.38
C GLN A 633 15.25 38.88 2.60
N ASP A 634 14.92 40.07 3.08
CA ASP A 634 15.62 40.72 4.18
C ASP A 634 15.32 40.04 5.53
N CYS A 635 16.31 39.29 6.01
CA CYS A 635 16.26 38.60 7.29
C CYS A 635 16.32 39.55 8.49
N LEU A 636 16.89 40.76 8.36
CA LEU A 636 17.00 41.77 9.42
C LEU A 636 15.70 42.56 9.54
N GLN A 637 15.12 43.00 8.42
CA GLN A 637 13.82 43.68 8.41
C GLN A 637 12.71 42.77 8.97
N LEU A 638 12.66 41.49 8.54
CA LEU A 638 11.74 40.49 9.10
C LEU A 638 11.92 40.31 10.62
N ARG A 639 13.17 40.36 11.11
CA ARG A 639 13.47 40.29 12.55
C ARG A 639 13.03 41.54 13.32
N SER A 640 13.21 42.73 12.75
CA SER A 640 12.75 43.99 13.36
C SER A 640 11.24 43.96 13.59
N VAL A 641 10.46 43.62 12.56
CA VAL A 641 9.00 43.53 12.63
C VAL A 641 8.55 42.48 13.66
N VAL A 642 9.22 41.32 13.75
CA VAL A 642 8.88 40.29 14.75
C VAL A 642 9.28 40.70 16.18
N ARG A 643 10.28 41.57 16.37
CA ARG A 643 10.61 42.17 17.67
C ARG A 643 9.59 43.25 18.08
N GLU A 644 9.16 44.13 17.16
CA GLU A 644 8.07 45.10 17.40
C GLU A 644 6.78 44.42 17.91
N ILE A 645 6.42 43.27 17.31
CA ILE A 645 5.22 42.54 17.70
C ILE A 645 5.37 41.92 19.11
N GLN A 646 6.54 41.40 19.47
CA GLN A 646 6.79 40.87 20.82
C GLN A 646 6.71 41.98 21.88
N GLU A 647 7.35 43.13 21.64
CA GLU A 647 7.30 44.28 22.54
C GLU A 647 5.85 44.75 22.78
N PHE A 648 5.02 44.76 21.74
CA PHE A 648 3.59 45.04 21.86
C PHE A 648 2.83 43.95 22.65
N ILE A 649 3.13 42.67 22.44
CA ILE A 649 2.52 41.54 23.18
C ILE A 649 2.88 41.58 24.68
N GLU A 650 4.08 42.03 25.03
CA GLU A 650 4.57 42.07 26.40
C GLU A 650 4.18 43.36 27.14
N ASN A 651 4.25 44.54 26.48
CA ASN A 651 4.11 45.83 27.15
C ASN A 651 2.74 46.52 26.95
N GLU A 652 2.15 46.43 25.76
CA GLU A 652 0.90 47.15 25.43
C GLU A 652 -0.34 46.27 25.58
N LEU A 653 -0.30 45.04 25.07
CA LEU A 653 -1.44 44.14 25.02
C LEU A 653 -2.02 43.77 26.41
N PRO A 654 -1.22 43.60 27.49
CA PRO A 654 -1.75 43.35 28.84
C PRO A 654 -2.51 44.53 29.45
N GLN A 655 -2.35 45.75 28.92
CA GLN A 655 -3.11 46.94 29.36
C GLN A 655 -4.53 46.98 28.77
N LEU A 656 -4.83 46.10 27.80
CA LEU A 656 -6.13 46.01 27.14
C LEU A 656 -6.97 44.87 27.75
N PRO A 657 -8.32 44.97 27.72
CA PRO A 657 -9.20 43.87 28.09
C PRO A 657 -9.24 42.79 26.98
N VAL A 658 -8.09 42.17 26.70
CA VAL A 658 -7.89 41.12 25.69
C VAL A 658 -7.20 39.93 26.36
N LYS A 659 -7.86 38.77 26.41
CA LYS A 659 -7.28 37.54 26.97
C LYS A 659 -6.60 36.72 25.88
N LEU A 660 -5.26 36.71 25.88
CA LEU A 660 -4.49 35.73 25.12
C LEU A 660 -4.80 34.31 25.62
N THR A 661 -5.09 33.37 24.72
CA THR A 661 -5.10 31.95 25.08
C THR A 661 -3.66 31.43 25.19
N PRO A 662 -3.40 30.41 26.03
CA PRO A 662 -2.08 29.76 26.08
C PRO A 662 -1.58 29.32 24.70
N ASP A 663 -2.48 28.75 23.88
CA ASP A 663 -2.20 28.35 22.50
C ASP A 663 -1.72 29.51 21.62
N THR A 664 -2.34 30.69 21.75
CA THR A 664 -1.95 31.89 20.97
C THR A 664 -0.52 32.30 21.29
N LYS A 665 -0.16 32.31 22.58
CA LYS A 665 1.21 32.62 23.01
C LYS A 665 2.20 31.53 22.58
N ALA A 666 1.84 30.25 22.73
CA ALA A 666 2.70 29.13 22.37
C ALA A 666 3.05 29.09 20.87
N GLU A 667 2.11 29.42 19.98
CA GLU A 667 2.40 29.57 18.54
C GLU A 667 3.29 30.81 18.29
N PHE A 668 2.96 31.98 18.86
CA PHE A 668 3.79 33.17 18.65
C PHE A 668 5.23 32.95 19.12
N ASP A 669 5.43 32.41 20.32
CA ASP A 669 6.74 32.05 20.87
C ASP A 669 7.49 31.08 19.95
N MET A 670 6.79 30.14 19.30
CA MET A 670 7.41 29.20 18.34
C MET A 670 7.91 29.91 17.09
N GLY A 671 7.14 30.86 16.54
CA GLY A 671 7.57 31.72 15.45
C GLY A 671 8.72 32.66 15.83
N PHE A 672 8.64 33.28 17.01
CA PHE A 672 9.63 34.23 17.53
C PHE A 672 11.00 33.58 17.73
N ARG A 673 11.03 32.41 18.37
CA ARG A 673 12.26 31.59 18.51
C ARG A 673 12.88 31.21 17.17
N GLY A 674 12.07 31.03 16.12
CA GLY A 674 12.54 30.68 14.78
C GLY A 674 13.06 31.85 13.92
N ILE A 675 12.73 33.10 14.27
CA ILE A 675 13.08 34.31 13.50
C ILE A 675 14.02 35.23 14.31
N ALA A 676 13.53 35.73 15.44
CA ALA A 676 14.05 36.88 16.16
C ALA A 676 15.00 36.53 17.31
N GLN A 677 14.83 35.35 17.92
CA GLN A 677 15.85 34.81 18.82
C GLN A 677 17.10 34.48 18.00
N GLU A 678 18.24 34.96 18.46
CA GLU A 678 19.52 34.53 17.91
C GLU A 678 19.84 33.15 18.48
N SER A 679 20.01 32.18 17.58
CA SER A 679 20.62 30.91 17.95
C SER A 679 21.96 31.22 18.60
N ALA A 680 22.12 30.86 19.88
CA ALA A 680 23.38 30.98 20.59
C ALA A 680 24.51 30.46 19.68
N SER A 681 25.62 31.19 19.65
CA SER A 681 26.74 30.92 18.75
C SER A 681 27.08 29.42 18.76
N PRO A 682 27.38 28.80 17.60
CA PRO A 682 27.62 27.37 17.54
C PRO A 682 28.70 27.03 18.56
N LYS A 683 28.33 26.23 19.59
CA LYS A 683 29.25 25.81 20.65
C LYS A 683 30.55 25.41 19.99
N ALA A 684 31.65 26.06 20.41
CA ALA A 684 32.94 25.91 19.76
C ALA A 684 33.21 24.43 19.51
N VAL A 685 33.43 24.08 18.23
CA VAL A 685 33.67 22.68 17.83
C VAL A 685 34.79 22.17 18.72
N PRO A 686 34.60 21.10 19.50
CA PRO A 686 35.65 20.58 20.36
C PRO A 686 36.89 20.38 19.49
N THR A 687 37.97 21.08 19.84
CA THR A 687 39.23 20.99 19.12
C THR A 687 39.61 19.52 19.10
N LYS A 688 39.65 18.93 17.90
CA LYS A 688 40.08 17.53 17.76
C LYS A 688 41.42 17.42 18.47
N PRO A 689 41.63 16.41 19.33
CA PRO A 689 42.96 16.17 19.87
C PRO A 689 43.93 16.09 18.69
N PRO A 690 45.16 16.61 18.81
CA PRO A 690 46.17 16.45 17.78
C PRO A 690 46.30 14.96 17.46
N LYS A 691 46.54 14.63 16.18
CA LYS A 691 46.93 13.25 15.86
C LYS A 691 48.17 12.91 16.68
N PRO A 692 48.27 11.71 17.28
CA PRO A 692 49.55 11.25 17.77
C PRO A 692 50.54 11.26 16.60
N GLU A 693 51.75 11.76 16.85
CA GLU A 693 52.82 11.70 15.87
C GLU A 693 53.19 10.23 15.65
N LEU A 694 53.50 9.89 14.40
CA LEU A 694 53.86 8.53 14.04
C LEU A 694 55.29 8.29 14.54
N ASN A 695 55.48 7.51 15.61
CA ASN A 695 56.82 7.10 16.00
C ASN A 695 57.46 6.30 14.85
N THR A 696 58.61 6.78 14.37
CA THR A 696 59.40 6.11 13.33
C THR A 696 60.76 5.64 13.84
N GLU A 697 61.04 5.79 15.14
CA GLU A 697 62.35 5.45 15.71
C GLU A 697 62.51 3.92 15.92
N ASP A 698 61.40 3.19 16.15
CA ASP A 698 61.38 1.75 16.47
C ASP A 698 61.69 0.79 15.29
N VAL A 699 62.31 1.25 14.19
CA VAL A 699 62.40 0.50 12.91
C VAL A 699 63.85 0.19 12.47
N ASN A 700 64.88 0.77 13.10
CA ASN A 700 66.27 0.63 12.63
C ASN A 700 67.08 -0.50 13.31
N ASP A 701 66.69 -0.98 14.50
CA ASP A 701 67.50 -1.92 15.30
C ASP A 701 67.20 -3.41 15.00
N PHE A 702 67.17 -3.78 13.71
CA PHE A 702 67.20 -5.19 13.28
C PHE A 702 68.01 -5.39 11.98
N PHE A 703 69.34 -5.31 12.11
CA PHE A 703 70.34 -5.90 11.21
C PHE A 703 71.55 -6.40 12.01
#